data_AF-F3KI84-F1
#
_entry.id   AF-F3KI84-F1
#
_cell.length_a   1.000
_cell.length_b   1.000
_cell.length_c   1.000
_cell.angle_alpha   90.00
_cell.angle_beta   90.00
_cell.angle_gamma   90.00
#
_symmetry.space_group_name_H-M   'P 1'
#
loop_
_entity.id
_entity.type
_entity.pdbx_description
1 polymer ?
#
loop_
_entity_poly.entity_id
_entity_poly.type
_entity_poly.pdbx_seq_one_letter_code
_entity_poly.pdbx_strand_id
1 'polypeptide(L)'
;MKLLLVFILAFVLIFLIDNNSFADKSTFFDSVKFIQYLDENTALEEVRNGNLDIYYDKISPDRLSEQKSREGLKVFDSAGGSYSILVNPAESNEFNPFSLKEVRFALNYLIDRKLIVNELMGGYGAPTVSYYSPSDPEYVTVLKQLETFNFRYNPSLAEEIISNALNEKGAIKSDGQWKINQKPIEITVFIRSDDPIRKSIGEILSSELKKMGFVVKKDFGDLNKAFVVVYGSNPKELKWSLYTEGWGRSAFVRYDSVGLAQMYSPWVSNMPGFNNPSFWNYKNEYLDNITQKIYSGDFESEEQRAELIQKGIAEGIDQSVRIFIASKIDQYVANEKMDGIVNDLGAGVPSRFTPINSRSEHKELLIGVKEINQGSWNPVMGLSDTNSRKIWGIISDPITFKHPFTGKTIPIRADWDVETAGPDGKIKLPNDAKIWNPIEHRWNEVSPDSQATSKVRFNFKFSNWHDGQKMNMDDILHSLYFTLEWGVKTDENDKTYDAEFTPIVSQSIQTIIGIKVIDENTIDVYVNYWHFDKGEIAEWASLWSTVPWEISAAMEQAVLDGKASFSRSGATNKNISWISLIVPNDAQMIKIYLDEFSEKKFIPKSLESSKIGFDYFNGRYNAASKWITEHNHAVISNGPFYLSAYSPESRTITVNAFDDQTYPFKEGHWAEFESTVFPEIVKVNVPDIVEKESELNIDVETIHADSLLYFIIGNNKNSTLSEIIKIDKNFTEINISGEGVEKLGVGAKDLKIFAISNSVLKPDYYSTGFLVVKNKDTLPEINQVNIEFNRKDNFEAIWLIVIGICVIIGVSYIKKEKIID
;
A
#
# COMPACT_ATOMS: atom_id res chain seq x y z
N MET A 1 47.25 -21.96 -51.78
CA MET A 1 47.06 -20.61 -51.19
C MET A 1 45.66 -20.03 -51.42
N LYS A 2 45.13 -19.95 -52.64
CA LYS A 2 43.78 -19.36 -52.89
C LYS A 2 42.61 -20.11 -52.22
N LEU A 3 42.62 -21.44 -52.19
CA LEU A 3 41.58 -22.24 -51.50
C LEU A 3 41.60 -22.12 -49.97
N LEU A 4 42.79 -21.95 -49.37
CA LEU A 4 42.94 -21.77 -47.92
C LEU A 4 42.42 -20.40 -47.47
N LEU A 5 42.61 -19.36 -48.32
CA LEU A 5 42.11 -18.01 -48.05
C LEU A 5 40.58 -17.93 -48.10
N VAL A 6 39.93 -18.71 -48.98
CA VAL A 6 38.47 -18.80 -49.07
C VAL A 6 37.87 -19.49 -47.84
N PHE A 7 38.53 -20.54 -47.32
CA PHE A 7 38.08 -21.18 -46.08
C PHE A 7 38.27 -20.27 -44.85
N ILE A 8 39.35 -19.49 -44.78
CA ILE A 8 39.57 -18.53 -43.70
C ILE A 8 38.57 -17.37 -43.79
N LEU A 9 38.28 -16.85 -44.99
CA LEU A 9 37.23 -15.82 -45.15
C LEU A 9 35.84 -16.35 -44.83
N ALA A 10 35.51 -17.60 -45.19
CA ALA A 10 34.24 -18.22 -44.85
C ALA A 10 34.11 -18.46 -43.32
N PHE A 11 35.19 -18.86 -42.65
CA PHE A 11 35.21 -18.99 -41.18
C PHE A 11 35.10 -17.64 -40.46
N VAL A 12 35.74 -16.59 -40.99
CA VAL A 12 35.63 -15.23 -40.44
C VAL A 12 34.23 -14.64 -40.71
N LEU A 13 33.59 -14.95 -41.84
CA LEU A 13 32.19 -14.57 -42.07
C LEU A 13 31.21 -15.33 -41.17
N ILE A 14 31.44 -16.61 -40.87
CA ILE A 14 30.59 -17.38 -39.95
C ILE A 14 30.74 -16.84 -38.51
N PHE A 15 31.96 -16.49 -38.07
CA PHE A 15 32.17 -15.82 -36.78
C PHE A 15 31.64 -14.37 -36.72
N LEU A 16 31.47 -13.69 -37.86
CA LEU A 16 30.85 -12.36 -37.92
C LEU A 16 29.31 -12.42 -38.02
N ILE A 17 28.73 -13.56 -38.43
CA ILE A 17 27.28 -13.77 -38.50
C ILE A 17 26.74 -14.38 -37.19
N ASP A 18 27.57 -15.08 -36.41
CA ASP A 18 27.22 -15.56 -35.06
C ASP A 18 27.40 -14.51 -33.94
N ASN A 19 27.88 -13.31 -34.28
CA ASN A 19 27.71 -12.11 -33.45
C ASN A 19 26.40 -11.39 -33.81
N ASN A 20 25.31 -12.13 -33.99
CA ASN A 20 24.03 -11.57 -33.60
C ASN A 20 24.17 -11.30 -32.09
N SER A 21 24.37 -10.04 -31.72
CA SER A 21 24.19 -9.62 -30.34
C SER A 21 22.75 -9.95 -30.01
N PHE A 22 22.49 -11.14 -29.45
CA PHE A 22 21.29 -11.37 -28.68
C PHE A 22 21.24 -10.20 -27.71
N ALA A 23 20.17 -9.39 -27.79
CA ALA A 23 19.97 -8.34 -26.83
C ALA A 23 20.13 -8.96 -25.44
N ASP A 24 20.93 -8.34 -24.57
CA ASP A 24 21.03 -8.80 -23.18
C ASP A 24 19.62 -8.80 -22.60
N LYS A 25 19.17 -9.93 -22.05
CA LYS A 25 17.79 -10.07 -21.57
C LYS A 25 17.49 -9.06 -20.48
N SER A 26 16.27 -8.55 -20.50
CA SER A 26 15.77 -7.65 -19.45
C SER A 26 15.33 -8.41 -18.20
N THR A 27 14.89 -9.67 -18.36
CA THR A 27 14.41 -10.54 -17.27
C THR A 27 14.81 -12.00 -17.51
N PHE A 28 14.79 -12.83 -16.47
CA PHE A 28 15.17 -14.25 -16.57
C PHE A 28 14.15 -15.12 -17.33
N PHE A 29 12.89 -14.69 -17.33
CA PHE A 29 11.77 -15.38 -17.98
C PHE A 29 11.48 -14.80 -19.37
N ASP A 30 11.07 -15.64 -20.31
CA ASP A 30 10.66 -15.21 -21.66
C ASP A 30 9.20 -14.74 -21.66
N SER A 31 8.39 -15.25 -20.73
CA SER A 31 6.99 -14.85 -20.53
C SER A 31 6.53 -15.03 -19.09
N VAL A 32 5.47 -14.31 -18.73
CA VAL A 32 4.71 -14.48 -17.48
C VAL A 32 3.25 -14.69 -17.83
N LYS A 33 2.66 -15.73 -17.28
CA LYS A 33 1.25 -16.08 -17.48
C LYS A 33 0.49 -15.99 -16.17
N PHE A 34 -0.44 -15.04 -16.11
CA PHE A 34 -1.37 -14.87 -15.00
C PHE A 34 -2.61 -15.72 -15.25
N ILE A 35 -2.97 -16.57 -14.28
CA ILE A 35 -4.05 -17.54 -14.39
C ILE A 35 -5.03 -17.35 -13.25
N GLN A 36 -6.33 -17.25 -13.55
CA GLN A 36 -7.33 -17.04 -12.52
C GLN A 36 -7.64 -18.31 -11.70
N TYR A 37 -7.53 -18.21 -10.38
CA TYR A 37 -7.97 -19.22 -9.41
C TYR A 37 -8.92 -18.60 -8.40
N LEU A 38 -10.17 -19.06 -8.41
CA LEU A 38 -11.21 -18.61 -7.46
C LEU A 38 -11.10 -19.31 -6.10
N ASP A 39 -10.57 -20.54 -6.07
CA ASP A 39 -10.34 -21.30 -4.85
C ASP A 39 -8.86 -21.29 -4.48
N GLU A 40 -8.57 -20.73 -3.32
CA GLU A 40 -7.22 -20.57 -2.77
C GLU A 40 -6.54 -21.91 -2.45
N ASN A 41 -7.31 -22.94 -2.07
CA ASN A 41 -6.74 -24.26 -1.76
C ASN A 41 -6.24 -24.95 -3.03
N THR A 42 -7.02 -24.89 -4.10
CA THR A 42 -6.62 -25.39 -5.41
C THR A 42 -5.35 -24.68 -5.87
N ALA A 43 -5.29 -23.35 -5.80
CA ALA A 43 -4.10 -22.59 -6.16
C ALA A 43 -2.87 -23.01 -5.32
N LEU A 44 -3.04 -23.19 -4.01
CA LEU A 44 -1.97 -23.65 -3.11
C LEU A 44 -1.41 -25.03 -3.52
N GLU A 45 -2.28 -25.99 -3.85
CA GLU A 45 -1.85 -27.32 -4.31
C GLU A 45 -1.14 -27.25 -5.67
N GLU A 46 -1.61 -26.41 -6.60
CA GLU A 46 -0.94 -26.21 -7.89
C GLU A 46 0.46 -25.61 -7.70
N VAL A 47 0.63 -24.67 -6.76
CA VAL A 47 1.96 -24.14 -6.40
C VAL A 47 2.82 -25.22 -5.77
N ARG A 48 2.28 -26.01 -4.84
CA ARG A 48 3.03 -27.09 -4.17
C ARG A 48 3.55 -28.14 -5.15
N ASN A 49 2.73 -28.50 -6.13
CA ASN A 49 3.07 -29.50 -7.13
C ASN A 49 3.94 -28.96 -8.27
N GLY A 50 4.17 -27.64 -8.33
CA GLY A 50 4.97 -26.98 -9.37
C GLY A 50 4.24 -26.81 -10.70
N ASN A 51 2.91 -26.87 -10.71
CA ASN A 51 2.08 -26.50 -11.86
C ASN A 51 1.84 -24.98 -11.92
N LEU A 52 1.88 -24.31 -10.76
CA LEU A 52 2.07 -22.88 -10.63
C LEU A 52 3.41 -22.63 -9.95
N ASP A 53 4.05 -21.52 -10.30
CA ASP A 53 5.28 -21.10 -9.63
C ASP A 53 4.96 -20.24 -8.41
N ILE A 54 3.94 -19.38 -8.49
CA ILE A 54 3.60 -18.41 -7.46
C ILE A 54 2.08 -18.21 -7.38
N TYR A 55 1.54 -17.94 -6.19
CA TYR A 55 0.18 -17.43 -6.03
C TYR A 55 0.17 -16.00 -5.47
N TYR A 56 -0.53 -15.10 -6.15
CA TYR A 56 -0.59 -13.66 -5.87
C TYR A 56 -1.75 -13.22 -4.98
N ASP A 57 -2.38 -14.15 -4.29
CA ASP A 57 -3.30 -13.87 -3.20
C ASP A 57 -2.84 -14.56 -1.92
N LYS A 58 -3.36 -14.07 -0.79
CA LYS A 58 -3.01 -14.55 0.55
C LYS A 58 -3.53 -15.97 0.78
N ILE A 59 -2.72 -16.80 1.43
CA ILE A 59 -3.10 -18.12 1.90
C ILE A 59 -3.48 -18.04 3.38
N SER A 60 -4.58 -18.70 3.75
CA SER A 60 -4.98 -18.80 5.15
C SER A 60 -3.88 -19.46 5.98
N PRO A 61 -3.45 -18.85 7.10
CA PRO A 61 -2.36 -19.37 7.89
C PRO A 61 -2.58 -20.78 8.47
N ASP A 62 -3.83 -21.16 8.72
CA ASP A 62 -4.18 -22.51 9.17
C ASP A 62 -3.71 -23.58 8.19
N ARG A 63 -3.63 -23.25 6.89
CA ARG A 63 -3.13 -24.13 5.82
C ARG A 63 -1.62 -24.28 5.82
N LEU A 64 -0.89 -23.36 6.46
CA LEU A 64 0.58 -23.29 6.48
C LEU A 64 1.13 -23.42 7.91
N SER A 65 0.31 -23.89 8.86
CA SER A 65 0.64 -23.97 10.28
C SER A 65 1.61 -25.11 10.62
N GLU A 66 1.55 -26.22 9.88
CA GLU A 66 2.40 -27.40 10.09
C GLU A 66 3.61 -27.41 9.15
N GLN A 67 4.75 -27.92 9.62
CA GLN A 67 5.94 -28.06 8.77
C GLN A 67 5.66 -28.89 7.51
N LYS A 68 4.87 -29.96 7.65
CA LYS A 68 4.46 -30.82 6.54
C LYS A 68 3.63 -30.08 5.49
N SER A 69 2.78 -29.14 5.90
CA SER A 69 1.94 -28.40 4.94
C SER A 69 2.72 -27.35 4.15
N ARG A 70 3.97 -27.07 4.55
CA ARG A 70 4.94 -26.22 3.86
C ARG A 70 5.90 -26.99 2.94
N GLU A 71 5.88 -28.32 2.93
CA GLU A 71 6.68 -29.11 1.99
C GLU A 71 6.35 -28.68 0.54
N GLY A 72 7.38 -28.49 -0.29
CA GLY A 72 7.24 -28.01 -1.67
C GLY A 72 7.04 -26.50 -1.82
N LEU A 73 7.01 -25.73 -0.72
CA LEU A 73 6.65 -24.31 -0.72
C LEU A 73 7.71 -23.43 -0.05
N LYS A 74 7.94 -22.25 -0.63
CA LYS A 74 8.52 -21.07 0.04
C LYS A 74 7.36 -20.19 0.52
N VAL A 75 7.32 -19.85 1.81
CA VAL A 75 6.27 -19.02 2.43
C VAL A 75 6.85 -17.65 2.78
N PHE A 76 6.11 -16.60 2.44
CA PHE A 76 6.53 -15.21 2.63
C PHE A 76 5.45 -14.44 3.38
N ASP A 77 5.85 -13.74 4.45
CA ASP A 77 4.95 -12.92 5.25
C ASP A 77 5.04 -11.44 4.84
N SER A 78 3.89 -10.76 4.76
CA SER A 78 3.78 -9.32 4.52
C SER A 78 2.82 -8.68 5.50
N ALA A 79 3.07 -7.42 5.89
CA ALA A 79 2.32 -6.75 6.95
C ALA A 79 1.56 -5.49 6.47
N GLY A 80 1.27 -5.39 5.17
CA GLY A 80 0.57 -4.23 4.60
C GLY A 80 -0.95 -4.26 4.69
N GLY A 81 -1.56 -5.28 5.30
CA GLY A 81 -3.01 -5.44 5.38
C GLY A 81 -3.60 -4.97 6.72
N SER A 82 -4.85 -4.48 6.71
CA SER A 82 -5.58 -4.19 7.96
C SER A 82 -7.11 -4.32 7.82
N TYR A 83 -7.80 -4.34 8.95
CA TYR A 83 -9.26 -4.34 9.06
C TYR A 83 -9.76 -3.14 9.86
N SER A 84 -10.85 -2.52 9.40
CA SER A 84 -11.53 -1.43 10.10
C SER A 84 -13.06 -1.56 10.02
N ILE A 85 -13.77 -0.79 10.85
CA ILE A 85 -15.19 -0.52 10.71
C ILE A 85 -15.37 0.94 10.30
N LEU A 86 -16.04 1.19 9.18
CA LEU A 86 -16.54 2.52 8.84
C LEU A 86 -17.90 2.71 9.52
N VAL A 87 -18.06 3.86 10.18
CA VAL A 87 -19.26 4.24 10.91
C VAL A 87 -19.91 5.41 10.20
N ASN A 88 -21.22 5.37 9.97
CA ASN A 88 -21.97 6.46 9.36
C ASN A 88 -22.40 7.50 10.43
N PRO A 89 -21.81 8.71 10.46
CA PRO A 89 -22.10 9.71 11.48
C PRO A 89 -23.21 10.69 11.06
N ALA A 90 -23.91 10.44 9.94
CA ALA A 90 -24.85 11.40 9.38
C ALA A 90 -26.02 11.70 10.32
N GLU A 91 -26.30 12.98 10.51
CA GLU A 91 -27.55 13.44 11.11
C GLU A 91 -28.67 13.34 10.07
N SER A 92 -29.73 12.59 10.36
CA SER A 92 -30.84 12.32 9.44
C SER A 92 -32.20 12.63 10.05
N ASN A 93 -33.26 12.51 9.25
CA ASN A 93 -34.64 12.67 9.74
C ASN A 93 -35.02 11.56 10.73
N GLU A 94 -34.55 10.34 10.50
CA GLU A 94 -34.61 9.25 11.48
C GLU A 94 -33.40 9.36 12.42
N PHE A 95 -33.59 9.01 13.69
CA PHE A 95 -32.51 9.12 14.68
C PHE A 95 -31.41 8.10 14.40
N ASN A 96 -30.24 8.60 14.00
CA ASN A 96 -29.01 7.81 13.89
C ASN A 96 -28.22 7.88 15.21
N PRO A 97 -28.07 6.78 15.97
CA PRO A 97 -27.31 6.79 17.22
C PRO A 97 -25.84 7.11 17.00
N PHE A 98 -25.29 6.82 15.81
CA PHE A 98 -23.90 7.07 15.48
C PHE A 98 -23.61 8.52 15.05
N SER A 99 -24.63 9.38 14.97
CA SER A 99 -24.41 10.82 14.90
C SER A 99 -23.74 11.36 16.18
N LEU A 100 -23.94 10.68 17.31
CA LEU A 100 -23.30 10.98 18.60
C LEU A 100 -21.86 10.45 18.61
N LYS A 101 -20.89 11.34 18.89
CA LYS A 101 -19.48 10.96 18.95
C LYS A 101 -19.23 9.93 20.05
N GLU A 102 -19.90 10.07 21.19
CA GLU A 102 -19.79 9.20 22.36
C GLU A 102 -20.17 7.75 22.02
N VAL A 103 -21.24 7.56 21.25
CA VAL A 103 -21.68 6.23 20.81
C VAL A 103 -20.67 5.61 19.85
N ARG A 104 -20.10 6.39 18.91
CA ARG A 104 -19.04 5.90 18.03
C ARG A 104 -17.77 5.54 18.81
N PHE A 105 -17.35 6.42 19.71
CA PHE A 105 -16.17 6.23 20.54
C PHE A 105 -16.29 4.98 21.43
N ALA A 106 -17.48 4.73 21.99
CA ALA A 106 -17.77 3.55 22.79
C ALA A 106 -17.57 2.22 22.04
N LEU A 107 -17.71 2.20 20.71
CA LEU A 107 -17.45 1.01 19.91
C LEU A 107 -16.01 0.50 20.06
N ASN A 108 -15.03 1.37 20.37
CA ASN A 108 -13.65 0.94 20.62
C ASN A 108 -13.52 0.01 21.84
N TYR A 109 -14.41 0.13 22.83
CA TYR A 109 -14.47 -0.76 24.00
C TYR A 109 -15.35 -1.99 23.75
N LEU A 110 -16.21 -1.95 22.73
CA LEU A 110 -17.09 -3.06 22.36
C LEU A 110 -16.42 -4.08 21.42
N ILE A 111 -15.37 -3.67 20.71
CA ILE A 111 -14.65 -4.54 19.77
C ILE A 111 -13.54 -5.29 20.51
N ASP A 112 -13.68 -6.61 20.64
CA ASP A 112 -12.62 -7.48 21.15
C ASP A 112 -11.57 -7.78 20.08
N ARG A 113 -10.59 -6.87 19.97
CA ARG A 113 -9.48 -7.00 19.00
C ARG A 113 -8.60 -8.21 19.29
N LYS A 114 -8.47 -8.63 20.56
CA LYS A 114 -7.65 -9.81 20.91
C LYS A 114 -8.33 -11.08 20.45
N LEU A 115 -9.64 -11.22 20.69
CA LEU A 115 -10.42 -12.34 20.15
C LEU A 115 -10.36 -12.38 18.63
N ILE A 116 -10.51 -11.24 17.96
CA ILE A 116 -10.43 -11.18 16.49
C ILE A 116 -9.07 -11.68 15.99
N VAL A 117 -7.96 -11.19 16.56
CA VAL A 117 -6.63 -11.60 16.12
C VAL A 117 -6.32 -13.06 16.47
N ASN A 118 -6.62 -13.49 17.69
CA ASN A 118 -6.24 -14.83 18.15
C ASN A 118 -7.15 -15.92 17.56
N GLU A 119 -8.47 -15.71 17.57
CA GLU A 119 -9.44 -16.75 17.22
C GLU A 119 -9.84 -16.70 15.75
N LEU A 120 -10.00 -15.50 15.16
CA LEU A 120 -10.41 -15.41 13.76
C LEU A 120 -9.21 -15.41 12.81
N MET A 121 -8.10 -14.79 13.21
CA MET A 121 -6.90 -14.67 12.37
C MET A 121 -5.80 -15.68 12.75
N GLY A 122 -6.04 -16.59 13.70
CA GLY A 122 -5.08 -17.61 14.12
C GLY A 122 -3.76 -17.04 14.68
N GLY A 123 -3.76 -15.81 15.18
CA GLY A 123 -2.56 -15.09 15.63
C GLY A 123 -1.73 -14.43 14.52
N TYR A 124 -2.17 -14.45 13.26
CA TYR A 124 -1.47 -13.83 12.12
C TYR A 124 -1.87 -12.37 11.92
N GLY A 125 -1.55 -11.56 12.92
CA GLY A 125 -1.83 -10.14 12.93
C GLY A 125 -1.50 -9.51 14.26
N ALA A 126 -1.81 -8.22 14.41
CA ALA A 126 -1.71 -7.53 15.68
C ALA A 126 -2.96 -6.66 15.92
N PRO A 127 -3.47 -6.60 17.16
CA PRO A 127 -4.51 -5.62 17.50
C PRO A 127 -4.02 -4.21 17.21
N THR A 128 -4.82 -3.42 16.49
CA THR A 128 -4.51 -2.01 16.26
C THR A 128 -5.75 -1.15 16.47
N VAL A 129 -5.52 0.06 16.97
CA VAL A 129 -6.56 1.07 17.22
C VAL A 129 -6.47 2.23 16.23
N SER A 130 -5.47 2.22 15.34
CA SER A 130 -5.21 3.27 14.36
C SER A 130 -4.78 2.71 13.01
N TYR A 131 -4.71 3.59 12.02
CA TYR A 131 -4.17 3.27 10.70
C TYR A 131 -2.72 2.82 10.74
N TYR A 132 -1.88 3.44 11.57
CA TYR A 132 -0.50 3.01 11.77
C TYR A 132 -0.44 1.84 12.74
N SER A 133 0.11 0.74 12.27
CA SER A 133 0.23 -0.54 12.95
C SER A 133 1.69 -0.83 13.32
N PRO A 134 1.98 -1.79 14.21
CA PRO A 134 3.36 -2.05 14.67
C PRO A 134 4.40 -2.35 13.59
N SER A 135 3.97 -2.75 12.40
CA SER A 135 4.83 -3.00 11.24
C SER A 135 5.13 -1.76 10.39
N ASP A 136 4.51 -0.62 10.70
CA ASP A 136 4.65 0.61 9.94
C ASP A 136 5.76 1.50 10.50
N PRO A 137 6.60 2.12 9.65
CA PRO A 137 7.64 3.04 10.10
C PRO A 137 7.10 4.17 11.00
N GLU A 138 5.94 4.74 10.65
CA GLU A 138 5.27 5.79 11.43
C GLU A 138 4.75 5.36 12.82
N TYR A 139 4.65 4.06 13.12
CA TYR A 139 4.05 3.60 14.39
C TYR A 139 4.79 4.11 15.62
N VAL A 140 6.13 4.12 15.55
CA VAL A 140 7.00 4.63 16.61
C VAL A 140 6.68 6.09 16.92
N THR A 141 6.37 6.89 15.90
CA THR A 141 6.06 8.32 16.03
C THR A 141 4.75 8.56 16.79
N VAL A 142 3.79 7.65 16.71
CA VAL A 142 2.43 7.82 17.27
C VAL A 142 2.15 6.97 18.49
N LEU A 143 3.07 6.08 18.89
CA LEU A 143 2.82 5.07 19.92
C LEU A 143 2.29 5.68 21.22
N LYS A 144 2.90 6.79 21.67
CA LYS A 144 2.48 7.46 22.91
C LYS A 144 1.01 7.91 22.85
N GLN A 145 0.57 8.45 21.72
CA GLN A 145 -0.81 8.88 21.49
C GLN A 145 -1.75 7.68 21.52
N LEU A 146 -1.37 6.57 20.87
CA LEU A 146 -2.18 5.34 20.84
C LEU A 146 -2.39 4.76 22.24
N GLU A 147 -1.34 4.70 23.04
CA GLU A 147 -1.39 4.15 24.40
C GLU A 147 -2.24 5.02 25.35
N THR A 148 -2.36 6.33 25.08
CA THR A 148 -3.15 7.26 25.90
C THR A 148 -4.65 6.94 25.87
N PHE A 149 -5.15 6.37 24.77
CA PHE A 149 -6.55 5.93 24.67
C PHE A 149 -6.86 4.72 25.55
N ASN A 150 -5.87 3.85 25.79
CA ASN A 150 -6.00 2.64 26.60
C ASN A 150 -7.25 1.80 26.25
N PHE A 151 -7.53 1.65 24.96
CA PHE A 151 -8.66 0.83 24.52
C PHE A 151 -8.41 -0.63 24.87
N ARG A 152 -9.29 -1.18 25.71
CA ARG A 152 -9.36 -2.59 26.08
C ARG A 152 -10.82 -3.02 25.93
N TYR A 153 -11.05 -4.27 25.55
CA TYR A 153 -12.41 -4.80 25.48
C TYR A 153 -13.08 -4.66 26.85
N ASN A 154 -14.14 -3.86 26.90
CA ASN A 154 -14.91 -3.55 28.10
C ASN A 154 -16.36 -3.21 27.71
N PRO A 155 -17.20 -4.22 27.45
CA PRO A 155 -18.60 -4.03 27.08
C PRO A 155 -19.41 -3.25 28.09
N SER A 156 -19.10 -3.38 29.40
CA SER A 156 -19.81 -2.65 30.45
C SER A 156 -19.57 -1.15 30.37
N LEU A 157 -18.32 -0.72 30.12
CA LEU A 157 -18.02 0.68 29.88
C LEU A 157 -18.65 1.18 28.58
N ALA A 158 -18.64 0.37 27.51
CA ALA A 158 -19.33 0.71 26.27
C ALA A 158 -20.84 0.91 26.51
N GLU A 159 -21.49 0.01 27.27
CA GLU A 159 -22.90 0.11 27.62
C GLU A 159 -23.19 1.38 28.42
N GLU A 160 -22.33 1.73 29.40
CA GLU A 160 -22.47 2.95 30.20
C GLU A 160 -22.43 4.20 29.32
N ILE A 161 -21.40 4.34 28.47
CA ILE A 161 -21.23 5.50 27.58
C ILE A 161 -22.41 5.60 26.61
N ILE A 162 -22.79 4.49 25.98
CA ILE A 162 -23.93 4.45 25.04
C ILE A 162 -25.22 4.82 25.75
N SER A 163 -25.48 4.24 26.93
CA SER A 163 -26.71 4.49 27.69
C SER A 163 -26.82 5.96 28.08
N ASN A 164 -25.73 6.56 28.57
CA ASN A 164 -25.71 7.97 28.95
C ASN A 164 -26.00 8.87 27.75
N ALA A 165 -25.29 8.66 26.63
CA ALA A 165 -25.48 9.46 25.41
C ALA A 165 -26.90 9.32 24.82
N LEU A 166 -27.47 8.11 24.84
CA LEU A 166 -28.83 7.86 24.36
C LEU A 166 -29.90 8.45 25.28
N ASN A 167 -29.73 8.33 26.60
CA ASN A 167 -30.63 8.94 27.59
C ASN A 167 -30.67 10.47 27.46
N GLU A 168 -29.53 11.11 27.24
CA GLU A 168 -29.44 12.57 27.01
C GLU A 168 -30.19 13.02 25.75
N LYS A 169 -30.31 12.15 24.74
CA LYS A 169 -31.14 12.38 23.55
C LYS A 169 -32.60 11.96 23.73
N GLY A 170 -33.01 11.55 24.93
CA GLY A 170 -34.38 11.18 25.25
C GLY A 170 -34.78 9.76 24.79
N ALA A 171 -33.81 8.91 24.46
CA ALA A 171 -34.08 7.51 24.24
C ALA A 171 -34.30 6.78 25.58
N ILE A 172 -35.12 5.74 25.57
CA ILE A 172 -35.46 4.95 26.75
C ILE A 172 -35.29 3.47 26.40
N LYS A 173 -34.62 2.71 27.26
CA LYS A 173 -34.51 1.25 27.13
C LYS A 173 -35.76 0.60 27.74
N SER A 174 -36.57 -0.07 26.92
CA SER A 174 -37.79 -0.79 27.31
C SER A 174 -37.79 -2.17 26.66
N ASP A 175 -38.10 -3.20 27.44
CA ASP A 175 -38.06 -4.62 27.00
C ASP A 175 -36.69 -5.03 26.42
N GLY A 176 -35.60 -4.49 26.99
CA GLY A 176 -34.23 -4.71 26.52
C GLY A 176 -33.86 -3.99 25.23
N GLN A 177 -34.75 -3.17 24.65
CA GLN A 177 -34.49 -2.44 23.41
C GLN A 177 -34.55 -0.92 23.62
N TRP A 178 -33.63 -0.19 22.98
CA TRP A 178 -33.66 1.26 22.95
C TRP A 178 -34.76 1.76 22.02
N LYS A 179 -35.56 2.70 22.53
CA LYS A 179 -36.60 3.39 21.76
C LYS A 179 -36.41 4.89 21.89
N ILE A 180 -36.58 5.61 20.78
CA ILE A 180 -36.65 7.08 20.75
C ILE A 180 -37.90 7.48 19.99
N ASN A 181 -38.66 8.45 20.50
CA ASN A 181 -39.96 8.83 19.94
C ASN A 181 -40.90 7.62 19.73
N GLN A 182 -40.90 6.68 20.69
CA GLN A 182 -41.68 5.43 20.69
C GLN A 182 -41.29 4.40 19.59
N LYS A 183 -40.26 4.68 18.78
CA LYS A 183 -39.74 3.76 17.76
C LYS A 183 -38.45 3.08 18.24
N PRO A 184 -38.25 1.78 17.98
CA PRO A 184 -36.97 1.13 18.22
C PRO A 184 -35.84 1.83 17.45
N ILE A 185 -34.65 1.90 18.04
CA ILE A 185 -33.45 2.38 17.35
C ILE A 185 -32.91 1.23 16.50
N GLU A 186 -33.16 1.31 15.19
CA GLU A 186 -32.67 0.36 14.21
C GLU A 186 -31.31 0.78 13.64
N ILE A 187 -30.42 -0.18 13.45
CA ILE A 187 -29.13 0.02 12.80
C ILE A 187 -28.89 -1.05 11.75
N THR A 188 -28.21 -0.69 10.66
CA THR A 188 -27.88 -1.61 9.56
C THR A 188 -26.37 -1.84 9.51
N VAL A 189 -25.93 -3.08 9.65
CA VAL A 189 -24.53 -3.47 9.51
C VAL A 189 -24.34 -4.10 8.13
N PHE A 190 -23.61 -3.43 7.25
CA PHE A 190 -23.19 -3.99 5.98
C PHE A 190 -21.96 -4.88 6.19
N ILE A 191 -22.09 -6.16 5.86
CA ILE A 191 -21.11 -7.20 6.14
C ILE A 191 -20.58 -7.77 4.82
N ARG A 192 -19.26 -7.73 4.64
CA ARG A 192 -18.60 -8.33 3.48
C ARG A 192 -18.62 -9.84 3.56
N SER A 193 -19.45 -10.49 2.74
CA SER A 193 -19.66 -11.94 2.79
C SER A 193 -18.65 -12.75 1.97
N ASP A 194 -17.93 -12.10 1.06
CA ASP A 194 -16.86 -12.65 0.22
C ASP A 194 -15.50 -12.73 0.94
N ASP A 195 -15.42 -12.24 2.19
CA ASP A 195 -14.25 -12.33 3.06
C ASP A 195 -14.68 -12.97 4.40
N PRO A 196 -14.27 -14.21 4.68
CA PRO A 196 -14.70 -14.94 5.88
C PRO A 196 -14.40 -14.22 7.20
N ILE A 197 -13.27 -13.53 7.29
CA ILE A 197 -12.86 -12.83 8.52
C ILE A 197 -13.73 -11.59 8.73
N ARG A 198 -13.93 -10.77 7.68
CA ARG A 198 -14.82 -9.61 7.77
C ARG A 198 -16.26 -10.00 8.03
N LYS A 199 -16.71 -11.13 7.48
CA LYS A 199 -18.01 -11.71 7.80
C LYS A 199 -18.14 -11.98 9.30
N SER A 200 -17.21 -12.73 9.88
CA SER A 200 -17.19 -13.07 11.30
C SER A 200 -17.13 -11.83 12.21
N ILE A 201 -16.28 -10.85 11.87
CA ILE A 201 -16.21 -9.56 12.59
C ILE A 201 -17.58 -8.86 12.59
N GLY A 202 -18.23 -8.77 11.43
CA GLY A 202 -19.53 -8.13 11.30
C GLY A 202 -20.63 -8.85 12.10
N GLU A 203 -20.59 -10.18 12.15
CA GLU A 203 -21.56 -10.98 12.90
C GLU A 203 -21.37 -10.87 14.43
N ILE A 204 -20.11 -10.88 14.90
CA ILE A 204 -19.79 -10.67 16.32
C ILE A 204 -20.25 -9.28 16.75
N LEU A 205 -19.87 -8.22 16.01
CA LEU A 205 -20.27 -6.86 16.32
C LEU A 205 -21.79 -6.68 16.30
N SER A 206 -22.49 -7.30 15.34
CA SER A 206 -23.96 -7.29 15.28
C SER A 206 -24.60 -7.92 16.53
N SER A 207 -23.99 -9.01 17.04
CA SER A 207 -24.44 -9.69 18.25
C SER A 207 -24.25 -8.82 19.49
N GLU A 208 -23.09 -8.18 19.63
CA GLU A 208 -22.79 -7.26 20.72
C GLU A 208 -23.72 -6.04 20.71
N LEU A 209 -23.95 -5.42 19.55
CA LEU A 209 -24.88 -4.28 19.42
C LEU A 209 -26.33 -4.67 19.74
N LYS A 210 -26.75 -5.90 19.40
CA LYS A 210 -28.07 -6.41 19.79
C LYS A 210 -28.18 -6.56 21.32
N LYS A 211 -27.12 -7.03 22.00
CA LYS A 211 -27.08 -7.08 23.48
C LYS A 211 -27.13 -5.69 24.11
N MET A 212 -26.55 -4.67 23.47
CA MET A 212 -26.64 -3.27 23.89
C MET A 212 -28.06 -2.70 23.79
N GLY A 213 -28.97 -3.40 23.09
CA GLY A 213 -30.38 -3.05 22.98
C GLY A 213 -30.77 -2.41 21.64
N PHE A 214 -29.89 -2.40 20.64
CA PHE A 214 -30.25 -1.96 19.30
C PHE A 214 -31.00 -3.06 18.52
N VAL A 215 -31.87 -2.65 17.60
CA VAL A 215 -32.44 -3.55 16.60
C VAL A 215 -31.48 -3.61 15.41
N VAL A 216 -30.79 -4.74 15.23
CA VAL A 216 -29.72 -4.86 14.23
C VAL A 216 -30.21 -5.58 12.97
N LYS A 217 -30.10 -4.91 11.82
CA LYS A 217 -30.27 -5.47 10.48
C LYS A 217 -28.90 -5.80 9.90
N LYS A 218 -28.69 -7.06 9.48
CA LYS A 218 -27.47 -7.49 8.78
C LYS A 218 -27.72 -7.43 7.28
N ASP A 219 -26.92 -6.68 6.54
CA ASP A 219 -26.92 -6.68 5.08
C ASP A 219 -25.65 -7.32 4.55
N PHE A 220 -25.76 -8.48 3.92
CA PHE A 220 -24.59 -9.19 3.36
C PHE A 220 -24.36 -8.77 1.90
N GLY A 221 -23.10 -8.60 1.52
CA GLY A 221 -22.73 -8.21 0.16
C GLY A 221 -21.25 -8.41 -0.17
N ASP A 222 -20.94 -8.34 -1.46
CA ASP A 222 -19.57 -8.31 -1.98
C ASP A 222 -19.06 -6.86 -2.12
N LEU A 223 -17.87 -6.70 -2.70
CA LEU A 223 -17.30 -5.37 -2.96
C LEU A 223 -18.18 -4.52 -3.88
N ASN A 224 -18.80 -5.10 -4.91
CA ASN A 224 -19.61 -4.36 -5.86
C ASN A 224 -20.87 -3.78 -5.20
N LYS A 225 -21.55 -4.57 -4.37
CA LYS A 225 -22.69 -4.07 -3.60
C LYS A 225 -22.25 -3.01 -2.58
N ALA A 226 -21.06 -3.15 -1.97
CA ALA A 226 -20.53 -2.14 -1.06
C ALA A 226 -20.29 -0.79 -1.78
N PHE A 227 -19.77 -0.81 -3.01
CA PHE A 227 -19.64 0.41 -3.82
C PHE A 227 -20.97 1.11 -4.07
N VAL A 228 -22.06 0.36 -4.25
CA VAL A 228 -23.39 0.95 -4.46
C VAL A 228 -24.03 1.43 -3.15
N VAL A 229 -23.97 0.62 -2.09
CA VAL A 229 -24.71 0.87 -0.85
C VAL A 229 -23.95 1.78 0.10
N VAL A 230 -22.66 1.52 0.32
CA VAL A 230 -21.86 2.25 1.32
C VAL A 230 -21.32 3.55 0.73
N TYR A 231 -20.61 3.44 -0.40
CA TYR A 231 -19.93 4.57 -1.03
C TYR A 231 -20.82 5.36 -2.00
N GLY A 232 -21.77 4.68 -2.66
CA GLY A 232 -22.63 5.25 -3.70
C GLY A 232 -23.98 5.77 -3.23
N SER A 233 -24.25 5.82 -1.92
CA SER A 233 -25.52 6.32 -1.38
C SER A 233 -25.32 7.48 -0.41
N ASN A 234 -26.35 8.34 -0.29
CA ASN A 234 -26.32 9.45 0.64
C ASN A 234 -26.35 8.93 2.08
N PRO A 235 -25.34 9.21 2.93
CA PRO A 235 -25.29 8.73 4.31
C PRO A 235 -26.55 9.07 5.15
N LYS A 236 -27.22 10.19 4.84
CA LYS A 236 -28.49 10.60 5.49
C LYS A 236 -29.67 9.66 5.25
N GLU A 237 -29.61 8.80 4.24
CA GLU A 237 -30.65 7.82 3.95
C GLU A 237 -30.57 6.58 4.86
N LEU A 238 -29.51 6.46 5.67
CA LEU A 238 -29.29 5.35 6.62
C LEU A 238 -29.44 3.94 6.02
N LYS A 239 -29.15 3.77 4.72
CA LYS A 239 -29.05 2.46 4.06
C LYS A 239 -28.02 1.55 4.72
N TRP A 240 -27.04 2.14 5.38
CA TRP A 240 -26.03 1.47 6.20
C TRP A 240 -25.68 2.36 7.40
N SER A 241 -25.30 1.73 8.51
CA SER A 241 -24.82 2.38 9.74
C SER A 241 -23.36 2.02 10.03
N LEU A 242 -22.98 0.77 9.80
CA LEU A 242 -21.63 0.24 9.99
C LEU A 242 -21.22 -0.60 8.78
N TYR A 243 -19.95 -0.57 8.40
CA TYR A 243 -19.39 -1.35 7.29
C TYR A 243 -18.05 -2.00 7.66
N THR A 244 -17.89 -3.29 7.36
CA THR A 244 -16.64 -4.04 7.58
C THR A 244 -15.64 -3.81 6.44
N GLU A 245 -14.61 -3.00 6.68
CA GLU A 245 -13.58 -2.63 5.73
C GLU A 245 -12.35 -3.53 5.81
N GLY A 246 -11.60 -3.62 4.70
CA GLY A 246 -10.30 -4.26 4.64
C GLY A 246 -9.39 -3.47 3.71
N TRP A 247 -8.13 -3.31 4.10
CA TRP A 247 -7.12 -2.50 3.41
C TRP A 247 -5.90 -3.33 3.07
N GLY A 248 -5.18 -2.91 2.02
CA GLY A 248 -3.91 -3.48 1.61
C GLY A 248 -3.04 -2.38 0.99
N ARG A 249 -1.74 -2.45 1.21
CA ARG A 249 -0.76 -1.53 0.63
C ARG A 249 -0.17 -2.11 -0.65
N SER A 250 0.17 -1.24 -1.60
CA SER A 250 0.82 -1.63 -2.86
C SER A 250 2.33 -1.48 -2.84
N ALA A 251 2.90 -0.89 -1.77
CA ALA A 251 4.32 -0.79 -1.51
C ALA A 251 4.54 -0.45 -0.02
N PHE A 252 5.74 -0.71 0.49
CA PHE A 252 6.18 -0.22 1.79
C PHE A 252 6.60 1.25 1.72
N VAL A 253 6.16 2.09 2.66
CA VAL A 253 6.39 3.56 2.62
C VAL A 253 7.01 4.02 3.93
N ARG A 254 8.09 4.80 3.85
CA ARG A 254 8.81 5.35 5.02
C ARG A 254 8.17 6.59 5.61
N TYR A 255 7.76 7.51 4.74
CA TYR A 255 7.18 8.79 5.10
C TYR A 255 5.78 8.87 4.52
N ASP A 256 4.79 8.43 5.28
CA ASP A 256 3.41 8.46 4.80
C ASP A 256 2.87 9.91 4.77
N SER A 257 2.60 10.43 3.56
CA SER A 257 2.01 11.75 3.34
C SER A 257 0.51 11.71 3.01
N VAL A 258 -0.07 10.51 2.77
CA VAL A 258 -1.41 10.34 2.22
C VAL A 258 -2.32 9.52 3.13
N GLY A 259 -1.81 8.45 3.73
CA GLY A 259 -2.59 7.45 4.44
C GLY A 259 -3.40 8.02 5.59
N LEU A 260 -2.85 8.95 6.37
CA LEU A 260 -3.60 9.63 7.43
C LEU A 260 -4.82 10.37 6.88
N ALA A 261 -4.64 11.11 5.79
CA ALA A 261 -5.70 11.85 5.12
C ALA A 261 -6.74 10.89 4.53
N GLN A 262 -6.29 9.84 3.85
CA GLN A 262 -7.13 8.80 3.26
C GLN A 262 -8.02 8.12 4.32
N MET A 263 -7.51 7.93 5.53
CA MET A 263 -8.22 7.18 6.57
C MET A 263 -9.12 8.03 7.47
N TYR A 264 -8.91 9.34 7.57
CA TYR A 264 -9.67 10.16 8.53
C TYR A 264 -10.20 11.47 7.96
N SER A 265 -9.63 11.99 6.88
CA SER A 265 -9.93 13.35 6.42
C SER A 265 -10.97 13.38 5.29
N PRO A 266 -12.02 14.21 5.44
CA PRO A 266 -13.02 14.44 4.39
C PRO A 266 -12.44 14.77 3.02
N TRP A 267 -11.40 15.62 2.92
CA TRP A 267 -10.95 16.16 1.62
C TRP A 267 -10.43 15.12 0.62
N VAL A 268 -10.03 13.92 1.06
CA VAL A 268 -9.58 12.81 0.19
C VAL A 268 -10.75 12.00 -0.39
N SER A 269 -11.99 12.41 -0.10
CA SER A 269 -13.21 11.77 -0.59
C SER A 269 -13.38 10.31 -0.15
N ASN A 270 -12.73 9.86 0.94
CA ASN A 270 -12.85 8.48 1.43
C ASN A 270 -13.63 8.37 2.77
N MET A 271 -14.33 9.44 3.14
CA MET A 271 -15.19 9.54 4.33
C MET A 271 -16.68 9.51 3.93
N PRO A 272 -17.62 9.23 4.86
CA PRO A 272 -19.04 9.11 4.53
C PRO A 272 -19.56 10.32 3.75
N GLY A 273 -20.13 10.05 2.57
CA GLY A 273 -20.59 11.05 1.60
C GLY A 273 -19.71 11.16 0.36
N PHE A 274 -18.44 10.73 0.46
CA PHE A 274 -17.49 10.62 -0.65
C PHE A 274 -17.27 11.96 -1.40
N ASN A 275 -17.49 13.09 -0.72
CA ASN A 275 -17.53 14.44 -1.29
C ASN A 275 -18.51 14.62 -2.47
N ASN A 276 -19.52 13.77 -2.59
CA ASN A 276 -20.57 13.98 -3.57
C ASN A 276 -21.40 15.21 -3.16
N PRO A 277 -21.50 16.26 -4.00
CA PRO A 277 -22.18 17.51 -3.64
C PRO A 277 -23.68 17.34 -3.40
N SER A 278 -24.29 16.26 -3.90
CA SER A 278 -25.71 15.95 -3.68
C SER A 278 -25.96 15.20 -2.36
N PHE A 279 -24.91 14.76 -1.66
CA PHE A 279 -25.00 13.96 -0.45
C PHE A 279 -24.72 14.79 0.81
N TRP A 280 -25.07 14.23 1.97
CA TRP A 280 -24.45 14.67 3.21
C TRP A 280 -23.02 14.17 3.29
N ASN A 281 -22.11 15.05 3.68
CA ASN A 281 -20.69 14.74 3.77
C ASN A 281 -20.21 14.97 5.22
N TYR A 282 -19.44 14.02 5.73
CA TYR A 282 -18.67 14.22 6.96
C TYR A 282 -17.72 15.39 6.78
N LYS A 283 -17.55 16.21 7.82
CA LYS A 283 -16.68 17.39 7.82
C LYS A 283 -15.85 17.42 9.08
N ASN A 284 -14.57 17.76 8.94
CA ASN A 284 -13.66 18.01 10.04
C ASN A 284 -12.52 18.91 9.54
N GLU A 285 -12.70 20.22 9.67
CA GLU A 285 -11.74 21.22 9.19
C GLU A 285 -10.37 21.11 9.88
N TYR A 286 -10.33 20.63 11.13
CA TYR A 286 -9.08 20.45 11.85
C TYR A 286 -8.25 19.29 11.27
N LEU A 287 -8.88 18.14 11.00
CA LEU A 287 -8.23 17.03 10.29
C LEU A 287 -7.84 17.43 8.87
N ASP A 288 -8.72 18.11 8.13
CA ASP A 288 -8.44 18.56 6.78
C ASP A 288 -7.19 19.45 6.77
N ASN A 289 -7.14 20.49 7.60
CA ASN A 289 -5.99 21.39 7.70
C ASN A 289 -4.69 20.65 8.07
N ILE A 290 -4.69 19.81 9.11
CA ILE A 290 -3.48 19.07 9.52
C ILE A 290 -2.98 18.16 8.40
N THR A 291 -3.88 17.38 7.81
CA THR A 291 -3.49 16.39 6.82
C THR A 291 -3.13 17.00 5.48
N GLN A 292 -3.73 18.13 5.10
CA GLN A 292 -3.30 18.92 3.95
C GLN A 292 -1.88 19.46 4.15
N LYS A 293 -1.53 19.94 5.35
CA LYS A 293 -0.15 20.39 5.64
C LYS A 293 0.88 19.28 5.50
N ILE A 294 0.57 18.08 5.99
CA ILE A 294 1.43 16.91 5.83
C ILE A 294 1.57 16.56 4.35
N TYR A 295 0.47 16.54 3.61
CA TYR A 295 0.44 16.22 2.19
C TYR A 295 1.24 17.22 1.34
N SER A 296 1.06 18.53 1.58
CA SER A 296 1.68 19.60 0.80
C SER A 296 3.08 20.02 1.26
N GLY A 297 3.63 19.39 2.30
CA GLY A 297 4.93 19.78 2.85
C GLY A 297 4.92 21.12 3.60
N ASP A 298 3.77 21.57 4.12
CA ASP A 298 3.66 22.79 4.94
C ASP A 298 4.09 22.52 6.39
N PHE A 299 5.38 22.23 6.55
CA PHE A 299 6.06 22.10 7.83
C PHE A 299 7.54 22.49 7.72
N GLU A 300 8.09 22.97 8.83
CA GLU A 300 9.44 23.52 8.95
C GLU A 300 10.49 22.43 9.19
N SER A 301 10.12 21.31 9.83
CA SER A 301 11.06 20.24 10.21
C SER A 301 10.41 18.85 10.29
N GLU A 302 11.25 17.81 10.41
CA GLU A 302 10.81 16.43 10.67
C GLU A 302 10.01 16.32 11.97
N GLU A 303 10.42 17.04 13.02
CA GLU A 303 9.73 17.07 14.30
C GLU A 303 8.34 17.71 14.18
N GLN A 304 8.22 18.82 13.44
CA GLN A 304 6.91 19.45 13.23
C GLN A 304 5.99 18.53 12.41
N ARG A 305 6.50 17.82 11.40
CA ARG A 305 5.73 16.78 10.68
C ARG A 305 5.26 15.69 11.65
N ALA A 306 6.14 15.18 12.51
CA ALA A 306 5.79 14.18 13.50
C ALA A 306 4.68 14.66 14.45
N GLU A 307 4.75 15.91 14.93
CA GLU A 307 3.69 16.49 15.75
C GLU A 307 2.35 16.58 15.02
N LEU A 308 2.35 16.97 13.74
CA LEU A 308 1.13 17.02 12.91
C LEU A 308 0.51 15.63 12.79
N ILE A 309 1.31 14.60 12.53
CA ILE A 309 0.85 13.20 12.46
C ILE A 309 0.25 12.76 13.80
N GLN A 310 0.92 13.06 14.90
CA GLN A 310 0.45 12.72 16.26
C GLN A 310 -0.90 13.38 16.57
N LYS A 311 -1.06 14.66 16.24
CA LYS A 311 -2.32 15.41 16.41
C LYS A 311 -3.44 14.84 15.53
N GLY A 312 -3.14 14.57 14.26
CA GLY A 312 -4.13 14.02 13.32
C GLY A 312 -4.57 12.60 13.67
N ILE A 313 -3.66 11.73 14.13
CA ILE A 313 -4.02 10.38 14.62
C ILE A 313 -4.89 10.45 15.86
N ALA A 314 -4.54 11.28 16.85
CA ALA A 314 -5.34 11.42 18.05
C ALA A 314 -6.77 11.90 17.73
N GLU A 315 -6.90 12.90 16.86
CA GLU A 315 -8.21 13.39 16.43
C GLU A 315 -8.99 12.33 15.63
N GLY A 316 -8.36 11.66 14.67
CA GLY A 316 -9.01 10.63 13.86
C GLY A 316 -9.58 9.49 14.70
N ILE A 317 -8.84 9.06 15.73
CA ILE A 317 -9.29 8.07 16.70
C ILE A 317 -10.42 8.62 17.57
N ASP A 318 -10.30 9.84 18.10
CA ASP A 318 -11.34 10.48 18.93
C ASP A 318 -12.68 10.62 18.18
N GLN A 319 -12.63 10.98 16.90
CA GLN A 319 -13.81 11.11 16.05
C GLN A 319 -14.51 9.76 15.78
N SER A 320 -13.74 8.66 15.78
CA SER A 320 -14.22 7.28 15.66
C SER A 320 -15.17 7.07 14.46
N VAL A 321 -14.97 7.80 13.37
CA VAL A 321 -15.70 7.58 12.11
C VAL A 321 -15.17 6.34 11.39
N ARG A 322 -13.87 6.08 11.50
CA ARG A 322 -13.23 4.84 11.07
C ARG A 322 -12.48 4.23 12.24
N ILE A 323 -12.85 3.01 12.62
CA ILE A 323 -12.31 2.32 13.79
C ILE A 323 -11.46 1.15 13.32
N PHE A 324 -10.15 1.20 13.54
CA PHE A 324 -9.25 0.11 13.21
C PHE A 324 -9.34 -1.03 14.22
N ILE A 325 -9.13 -2.26 13.74
CA ILE A 325 -9.35 -3.50 14.49
C ILE A 325 -8.05 -4.29 14.61
N ALA A 326 -7.45 -4.63 13.47
CA ALA A 326 -6.28 -5.49 13.38
C ALA A 326 -5.44 -5.14 12.16
N SER A 327 -4.11 -5.16 12.30
CA SER A 327 -3.19 -5.33 11.18
C SER A 327 -3.01 -6.82 10.90
N LYS A 328 -2.74 -7.15 9.65
CA LYS A 328 -2.70 -8.51 9.13
C LYS A 328 -1.26 -8.90 8.84
N ILE A 329 -0.93 -10.16 9.10
CA ILE A 329 0.25 -10.81 8.52
C ILE A 329 -0.28 -11.71 7.41
N ASP A 330 -0.22 -11.22 6.18
CA ASP A 330 -0.63 -11.98 5.00
C ASP A 330 0.50 -12.92 4.57
N GLN A 331 0.15 -14.18 4.29
CA GLN A 331 1.10 -15.18 3.81
C GLN A 331 0.93 -15.42 2.32
N TYR A 332 2.03 -15.36 1.59
CA TYR A 332 2.11 -15.68 0.16
C TYR A 332 2.98 -16.92 -0.04
N VAL A 333 2.75 -17.62 -1.15
CA VAL A 333 3.46 -18.87 -1.46
C VAL A 333 4.08 -18.84 -2.84
N ALA A 334 5.27 -19.40 -2.95
CA ALA A 334 5.92 -19.78 -4.20
C ALA A 334 6.37 -21.25 -4.11
N ASN A 335 6.56 -21.90 -5.25
CA ASN A 335 7.14 -23.24 -5.29
C ASN A 335 8.59 -23.20 -4.77
N GLU A 336 9.03 -24.26 -4.09
CA GLU A 336 10.39 -24.33 -3.53
C GLU A 336 11.52 -24.17 -4.57
N LYS A 337 11.25 -24.50 -5.83
CA LYS A 337 12.19 -24.38 -6.95
C LYS A 337 12.37 -22.95 -7.47
N MET A 338 11.55 -22.01 -7.00
CA MET A 338 11.63 -20.61 -7.43
C MET A 338 12.69 -19.87 -6.64
N ASP A 339 13.62 -19.22 -7.32
CA ASP A 339 14.61 -18.32 -6.70
C ASP A 339 14.35 -16.86 -7.08
N GLY A 340 14.97 -15.93 -6.34
CA GLY A 340 14.92 -14.50 -6.63
C GLY A 340 13.58 -13.80 -6.36
N ILE A 341 12.71 -14.40 -5.53
CA ILE A 341 11.43 -13.79 -5.11
C ILE A 341 11.69 -12.56 -4.25
N VAL A 342 11.02 -11.44 -4.57
CA VAL A 342 11.13 -10.19 -3.80
C VAL A 342 9.89 -10.00 -2.93
N ASN A 343 10.06 -10.06 -1.61
CA ASN A 343 8.95 -9.91 -0.66
C ASN A 343 8.91 -8.49 -0.08
N ASP A 344 8.18 -7.59 -0.74
CA ASP A 344 7.96 -6.22 -0.26
C ASP A 344 7.19 -6.22 1.07
N LEU A 345 7.62 -5.41 2.05
CA LEU A 345 7.03 -5.43 3.40
C LEU A 345 5.57 -4.95 3.44
N GLY A 346 5.16 -4.14 2.47
CA GLY A 346 3.79 -3.67 2.30
C GLY A 346 3.00 -4.51 1.29
N ALA A 347 3.54 -4.74 0.09
CA ALA A 347 2.84 -5.42 -1.00
C ALA A 347 2.92 -6.95 -0.92
N GLY A 348 3.97 -7.49 -0.31
CA GLY A 348 4.31 -8.91 -0.29
C GLY A 348 4.99 -9.39 -1.57
N VAL A 349 4.86 -10.69 -1.84
CA VAL A 349 5.32 -11.35 -3.08
C VAL A 349 4.74 -10.70 -4.36
N PRO A 350 3.48 -10.21 -4.40
CA PRO A 350 2.94 -9.47 -5.55
C PRO A 350 3.58 -8.10 -5.84
N SER A 351 4.81 -7.86 -5.37
CA SER A 351 5.63 -6.71 -5.74
C SER A 351 5.96 -6.73 -7.24
N ARG A 352 6.16 -5.54 -7.82
CA ARG A 352 6.60 -5.40 -9.22
C ARG A 352 7.94 -6.10 -9.48
N PHE A 353 8.81 -6.17 -8.48
CA PHE A 353 10.16 -6.72 -8.64
C PHE A 353 10.15 -8.25 -8.76
N THR A 354 9.12 -8.94 -8.26
CA THR A 354 9.08 -10.41 -8.25
C THR A 354 9.11 -11.02 -9.66
N PRO A 355 8.22 -10.66 -10.61
CA PRO A 355 8.28 -11.26 -11.96
C PRO A 355 9.52 -10.82 -12.74
N ILE A 356 10.08 -9.65 -12.43
CA ILE A 356 11.25 -9.10 -13.12
C ILE A 356 12.54 -9.84 -12.68
N ASN A 357 12.62 -10.22 -11.40
CA ASN A 357 13.84 -10.71 -10.79
C ASN A 357 13.86 -12.22 -10.50
N SER A 358 12.69 -12.84 -10.31
CA SER A 358 12.62 -14.27 -10.02
C SER A 358 13.10 -15.12 -11.19
N ARG A 359 13.52 -16.35 -10.88
CA ARG A 359 14.09 -17.29 -11.85
C ARG A 359 13.81 -18.74 -11.47
N SER A 360 13.78 -19.59 -12.50
CA SER A 360 13.69 -21.05 -12.39
C SER A 360 14.45 -21.71 -13.56
N GLU A 361 14.43 -23.04 -13.63
CA GLU A 361 15.01 -23.79 -14.75
C GLU A 361 14.22 -23.66 -16.06
N HIS A 362 12.95 -23.28 -15.98
CA HIS A 362 12.06 -23.12 -17.14
C HIS A 362 11.98 -21.64 -17.57
N LYS A 363 11.28 -21.36 -18.67
CA LYS A 363 11.28 -20.03 -19.33
C LYS A 363 9.96 -19.26 -19.23
N GLU A 364 8.91 -19.87 -18.70
CA GLU A 364 7.59 -19.22 -18.54
C GLU A 364 7.22 -19.22 -17.06
N LEU A 365 7.04 -18.04 -16.47
CA LEU A 365 6.60 -17.89 -15.09
C LEU A 365 5.08 -18.01 -14.98
N LEU A 366 4.59 -18.97 -14.20
CA LEU A 366 3.16 -19.23 -13.99
C LEU A 366 2.69 -18.65 -12.65
N ILE A 367 1.86 -17.60 -12.73
CA ILE A 367 1.35 -16.89 -11.55
C ILE A 367 -0.16 -17.08 -11.43
N GLY A 368 -0.61 -17.70 -10.35
CA GLY A 368 -2.04 -17.73 -10.00
C GLY A 368 -2.49 -16.38 -9.42
N VAL A 369 -3.63 -15.87 -9.87
CA VAL A 369 -4.28 -14.64 -9.36
C VAL A 369 -5.74 -14.91 -9.04
N LYS A 370 -6.34 -14.15 -8.12
CA LYS A 370 -7.77 -14.32 -7.81
C LYS A 370 -8.68 -13.87 -8.93
N GLU A 371 -8.31 -12.77 -9.59
CA GLU A 371 -8.98 -12.21 -10.75
C GLU A 371 -7.92 -11.73 -11.73
N ILE A 372 -8.14 -11.92 -13.03
CA ILE A 372 -7.23 -11.38 -14.06
C ILE A 372 -7.55 -9.92 -14.42
N ASN A 373 -8.76 -9.45 -14.15
CA ASN A 373 -9.17 -8.09 -14.42
C ASN A 373 -10.42 -7.71 -13.60
N GLN A 374 -10.48 -6.50 -13.06
CA GLN A 374 -11.66 -5.95 -12.37
C GLN A 374 -11.93 -4.48 -12.73
N GLY A 375 -10.89 -3.71 -13.02
CA GLY A 375 -10.95 -2.30 -13.39
C GLY A 375 -10.70 -2.04 -14.86
N SER A 376 -10.67 -0.77 -15.21
CA SER A 376 -10.32 -0.32 -16.56
C SER A 376 -8.81 -0.11 -16.70
N TRP A 377 -8.21 -0.49 -17.83
CA TRP A 377 -6.78 -0.30 -18.11
C TRP A 377 -6.56 1.04 -18.83
N ASN A 378 -6.85 2.15 -18.15
CA ASN A 378 -6.40 3.49 -18.54
C ASN A 378 -5.64 4.13 -17.35
N PRO A 379 -4.50 4.80 -17.58
CA PRO A 379 -3.68 5.34 -16.50
C PRO A 379 -4.21 6.66 -15.89
N VAL A 380 -5.32 7.21 -16.39
CA VAL A 380 -5.87 8.49 -15.91
C VAL A 380 -6.76 8.27 -14.68
N MET A 381 -7.84 7.48 -14.81
CA MET A 381 -8.75 7.11 -13.72
C MET A 381 -9.19 5.64 -13.81
N GLY A 382 -8.37 4.81 -14.45
CA GLY A 382 -8.43 3.35 -14.39
C GLY A 382 -7.44 2.78 -13.38
N LEU A 383 -7.06 1.51 -13.55
CA LEU A 383 -6.06 0.78 -12.77
C LEU A 383 -6.23 0.95 -11.25
N SER A 384 -7.48 1.06 -10.80
CA SER A 384 -7.80 1.32 -9.39
C SER A 384 -7.84 0.04 -8.55
N ASP A 385 -8.03 -1.12 -9.17
CA ASP A 385 -8.01 -2.42 -8.50
C ASP A 385 -6.59 -2.99 -8.37
N THR A 386 -6.39 -3.85 -7.37
CA THR A 386 -5.08 -4.44 -7.08
C THR A 386 -4.65 -5.50 -8.11
N ASN A 387 -5.59 -6.16 -8.79
CA ASN A 387 -5.26 -7.21 -9.75
C ASN A 387 -4.66 -6.61 -11.02
N SER A 388 -5.30 -5.59 -11.58
CA SER A 388 -4.80 -4.88 -12.75
C SER A 388 -3.46 -4.19 -12.46
N ARG A 389 -3.30 -3.58 -11.27
CA ARG A 389 -2.04 -2.91 -10.88
C ARG A 389 -0.84 -3.85 -10.77
N LYS A 390 -1.02 -5.07 -10.29
CA LYS A 390 0.06 -6.08 -10.19
C LYS A 390 0.63 -6.43 -11.57
N ILE A 391 -0.24 -6.54 -12.58
CA ILE A 391 0.17 -6.84 -13.96
C ILE A 391 0.71 -5.57 -14.64
N TRP A 392 0.04 -4.44 -14.46
CA TRP A 392 0.50 -3.16 -15.01
C TRP A 392 1.89 -2.77 -14.52
N GLY A 393 2.24 -3.04 -13.26
CA GLY A 393 3.52 -2.67 -12.66
C GLY A 393 4.77 -3.34 -13.26
N ILE A 394 4.58 -4.38 -14.07
CA ILE A 394 5.66 -5.02 -14.85
C ILE A 394 5.58 -4.69 -16.36
N ILE A 395 4.43 -4.18 -16.81
CA ILE A 395 4.26 -3.67 -18.18
C ILE A 395 4.76 -2.23 -18.28
N SER A 396 4.63 -1.44 -17.20
CA SER A 396 5.01 -0.05 -17.15
C SER A 396 6.05 0.22 -16.07
N ASP A 397 7.15 0.85 -16.46
CA ASP A 397 8.11 1.39 -15.53
C ASP A 397 7.69 2.80 -15.08
N PRO A 398 7.62 3.06 -13.77
CA PRO A 398 7.48 4.41 -13.23
C PRO A 398 8.83 5.13 -13.26
N ILE A 399 8.82 6.44 -13.00
CA ILE A 399 10.05 7.23 -12.83
C ILE A 399 10.78 6.91 -11.53
N THR A 400 10.04 6.75 -10.45
CA THR A 400 10.52 6.38 -9.12
C THR A 400 9.68 5.24 -8.55
N PHE A 401 10.18 4.56 -7.53
CA PHE A 401 9.40 3.58 -6.78
C PHE A 401 9.82 3.57 -5.31
N LYS A 402 9.07 2.89 -4.44
CA LYS A 402 9.45 2.75 -3.03
C LYS A 402 10.32 1.50 -2.84
N HIS A 403 11.40 1.63 -2.08
CA HIS A 403 12.30 0.53 -1.77
C HIS A 403 11.57 -0.53 -0.92
N PRO A 404 11.60 -1.83 -1.28
CA PRO A 404 10.74 -2.85 -0.65
C PRO A 404 10.88 -3.00 0.87
N PHE A 405 12.08 -2.71 1.38
CA PHE A 405 12.42 -2.91 2.80
C PHE A 405 12.63 -1.63 3.61
N THR A 406 12.89 -0.50 2.95
CA THR A 406 13.12 0.79 3.63
C THR A 406 12.02 1.80 3.36
N GLY A 407 11.15 1.56 2.38
CA GLY A 407 10.08 2.46 1.98
C GLY A 407 10.52 3.84 1.50
N LYS A 408 11.83 4.06 1.27
CA LYS A 408 12.37 5.29 0.69
C LYS A 408 12.14 5.30 -0.82
N THR A 409 11.98 6.50 -1.37
CA THR A 409 11.94 6.69 -2.83
C THR A 409 13.29 6.34 -3.45
N ILE A 410 13.27 5.47 -4.46
CA ILE A 410 14.43 5.05 -5.26
C ILE A 410 14.20 5.32 -6.75
N PRO A 411 15.28 5.62 -7.50
CA PRO A 411 15.19 5.87 -8.93
C PRO A 411 14.89 4.59 -9.71
N ILE A 412 13.98 4.73 -10.68
CA ILE A 412 13.77 3.74 -11.73
C ILE A 412 14.16 4.41 -13.05
N ARG A 413 13.24 5.13 -13.72
CA ARG A 413 13.47 5.71 -15.06
C ARG A 413 14.05 7.12 -15.09
N ALA A 414 14.34 7.72 -13.93
CA ALA A 414 15.15 8.92 -13.87
C ALA A 414 16.09 8.91 -12.68
N ASP A 415 17.33 9.33 -12.91
CA ASP A 415 18.17 9.82 -11.83
C ASP A 415 17.81 11.29 -11.57
N TRP A 416 18.05 11.79 -10.35
CA TRP A 416 17.71 13.16 -9.99
C TRP A 416 18.76 13.86 -9.14
N ASP A 417 18.77 15.18 -9.23
CA ASP A 417 19.45 16.07 -8.30
C ASP A 417 18.45 17.09 -7.74
N VAL A 418 18.45 17.25 -6.41
CA VAL A 418 17.51 18.15 -5.71
C VAL A 418 18.26 19.31 -5.10
N GLU A 419 17.88 20.51 -5.56
CA GLU A 419 18.21 21.80 -4.95
C GLU A 419 16.95 22.35 -4.26
N THR A 420 17.09 22.78 -3.01
CA THR A 420 15.96 23.28 -2.24
C THR A 420 16.42 24.36 -1.28
N ALA A 421 15.58 25.37 -1.11
CA ALA A 421 15.85 26.49 -0.21
C ALA A 421 15.30 26.26 1.21
N GLY A 422 14.78 25.06 1.50
CA GLY A 422 14.12 24.74 2.76
C GLY A 422 12.69 25.32 2.82
N PRO A 423 12.03 25.25 4.00
CA PRO A 423 10.63 25.64 4.15
C PRO A 423 10.39 27.15 3.95
N ASP A 424 11.35 27.99 4.35
CA ASP A 424 11.21 29.46 4.33
C ASP A 424 11.87 30.13 3.12
N GLY A 425 12.78 29.42 2.46
CA GLY A 425 13.58 29.95 1.36
C GLY A 425 12.88 29.87 0.00
N LYS A 426 13.42 30.60 -0.98
CA LYS A 426 12.94 30.59 -2.36
C LYS A 426 14.09 30.60 -3.36
N ILE A 427 13.91 29.89 -4.47
CA ILE A 427 14.80 29.80 -5.62
C ILE A 427 14.16 30.55 -6.79
N LYS A 428 14.91 31.43 -7.45
CA LYS A 428 14.43 32.10 -8.66
C LYS A 428 14.46 31.14 -9.86
N LEU A 429 13.40 31.17 -10.65
CA LEU A 429 13.36 30.44 -11.91
C LEU A 429 14.11 31.20 -13.01
N PRO A 430 14.68 30.50 -14.00
CA PRO A 430 15.13 31.12 -15.25
C PRO A 430 13.96 31.74 -16.01
N ASN A 431 14.18 32.89 -16.68
CA ASN A 431 13.14 33.60 -17.44
C ASN A 431 12.59 32.78 -18.62
N ASP A 432 13.34 31.80 -19.13
CA ASP A 432 12.96 30.91 -20.22
C ASP A 432 12.26 29.62 -19.73
N ALA A 433 12.00 29.50 -18.42
CA ALA A 433 11.16 28.41 -17.90
C ALA A 433 9.71 28.57 -18.37
N LYS A 434 9.01 27.46 -18.56
CA LYS A 434 7.68 27.40 -19.17
C LYS A 434 6.69 26.65 -18.30
N ILE A 435 5.41 26.98 -18.47
CA ILE A 435 4.28 26.26 -17.88
C ILE A 435 3.12 26.24 -18.88
N TRP A 436 2.32 25.17 -18.89
CA TRP A 436 1.12 25.11 -19.72
C TRP A 436 0.04 26.00 -19.13
N ASN A 437 -0.60 26.82 -19.99
CA ASN A 437 -1.73 27.63 -19.60
C ASN A 437 -3.03 26.98 -20.10
N PRO A 438 -3.88 26.42 -19.21
CA PRO A 438 -5.12 25.74 -19.60
C PRO A 438 -6.21 26.69 -20.11
N ILE A 439 -6.09 28.00 -19.86
CA ILE A 439 -7.05 29.01 -20.38
C ILE A 439 -6.68 29.40 -21.82
N GLU A 440 -5.39 29.57 -22.10
CA GLU A 440 -4.90 29.95 -23.44
C GLU A 440 -4.62 28.74 -24.33
N HIS A 441 -4.62 27.53 -23.76
CA HIS A 441 -4.25 26.27 -24.40
C HIS A 441 -2.90 26.32 -25.13
N ARG A 442 -1.86 26.84 -24.44
CA ARG A 442 -0.49 26.92 -24.97
C ARG A 442 0.56 26.95 -23.85
N TRP A 443 1.81 26.65 -24.20
CA TRP A 443 2.96 26.87 -23.33
C TRP A 443 3.33 28.35 -23.25
N ASN A 444 3.37 28.88 -22.04
CA ASN A 444 3.81 30.25 -21.76
C ASN A 444 5.13 30.24 -20.99
N GLU A 445 5.93 31.30 -21.17
CA GLU A 445 7.02 31.59 -20.23
C GLU A 445 6.43 31.95 -18.86
N VAL A 446 7.09 31.50 -17.80
CA VAL A 446 6.74 31.91 -16.44
C VAL A 446 7.04 33.38 -16.23
N SER A 447 6.34 34.03 -15.30
CA SER A 447 6.66 35.42 -14.93
C SER A 447 8.14 35.56 -14.50
N PRO A 448 8.86 36.63 -14.90
CA PRO A 448 10.29 36.79 -14.58
C PRO A 448 10.63 36.79 -13.08
N ASP A 449 9.67 37.12 -12.23
CA ASP A 449 9.81 37.14 -10.76
C ASP A 449 9.30 35.84 -10.10
N SER A 450 8.96 34.82 -10.88
CA SER A 450 8.52 33.52 -10.35
C SER A 450 9.60 32.88 -9.49
N GLN A 451 9.14 32.30 -8.38
CA GLN A 451 9.98 31.62 -7.40
C GLN A 451 9.39 30.25 -7.04
N ALA A 452 10.27 29.31 -6.73
CA ALA A 452 9.92 27.98 -6.24
C ALA A 452 10.63 27.68 -4.92
N THR A 453 10.16 26.65 -4.21
CA THR A 453 10.77 26.19 -2.96
C THR A 453 11.89 25.20 -3.25
N SER A 454 11.66 24.32 -4.22
CA SER A 454 12.62 23.30 -4.67
C SER A 454 12.71 23.24 -6.18
N LYS A 455 13.87 22.84 -6.69
CA LYS A 455 14.15 22.49 -8.08
C LYS A 455 14.67 21.06 -8.12
N VAL A 456 14.07 20.24 -8.96
CA VAL A 456 14.53 18.88 -9.23
C VAL A 456 14.99 18.80 -10.67
N ARG A 457 16.26 18.43 -10.87
CA ARG A 457 16.78 18.09 -12.20
C ARG A 457 16.61 16.59 -12.41
N PHE A 458 15.77 16.19 -13.35
CA PHE A 458 15.65 14.80 -13.77
C PHE A 458 16.50 14.53 -14.99
N ASN A 459 17.20 13.39 -14.98
CA ASN A 459 17.87 12.82 -16.15
C ASN A 459 17.17 11.51 -16.50
N PHE A 460 16.38 11.53 -17.58
CA PHE A 460 15.54 10.41 -17.99
C PHE A 460 16.32 9.32 -18.70
N LYS A 461 16.02 8.07 -18.34
CA LYS A 461 16.45 6.85 -19.02
C LYS A 461 15.37 6.46 -20.04
N PHE A 462 15.35 7.15 -21.18
CA PHE A 462 14.45 6.83 -22.29
C PHE A 462 14.83 5.51 -22.98
N SER A 463 13.82 4.75 -23.40
CA SER A 463 13.95 3.55 -24.23
C SER A 463 12.92 3.60 -25.36
N ASN A 464 12.82 2.55 -26.15
CA ASN A 464 11.66 2.34 -26.99
C ASN A 464 10.43 2.00 -26.12
N TRP A 465 9.28 2.48 -26.57
CA TRP A 465 7.97 1.96 -26.21
C TRP A 465 7.80 0.54 -26.79
N HIS A 466 6.83 -0.23 -26.28
CA HIS A 466 6.59 -1.61 -26.72
C HIS A 466 6.27 -1.75 -28.22
N ASP A 467 5.75 -0.70 -28.86
CA ASP A 467 5.51 -0.65 -30.31
C ASP A 467 6.77 -0.31 -31.15
N GLY A 468 7.92 -0.19 -30.49
CA GLY A 468 9.22 0.11 -31.08
C GLY A 468 9.50 1.60 -31.30
N GLN A 469 8.59 2.50 -30.94
CA GLN A 469 8.83 3.95 -31.06
C GLN A 469 9.72 4.48 -29.94
N LYS A 470 10.67 5.35 -30.26
CA LYS A 470 11.57 5.93 -29.25
C LYS A 470 10.83 6.93 -28.36
N MET A 471 10.96 6.76 -27.03
CA MET A 471 10.56 7.77 -26.04
C MET A 471 11.38 9.05 -26.19
N ASN A 472 10.77 10.21 -25.95
CA ASN A 472 11.49 11.48 -25.90
C ASN A 472 10.77 12.53 -25.03
N MET A 473 11.31 13.74 -25.01
CA MET A 473 10.76 14.84 -24.21
C MET A 473 9.31 15.21 -24.56
N ASP A 474 8.82 14.96 -25.79
CA ASP A 474 7.42 15.22 -26.15
C ASP A 474 6.46 14.31 -25.36
N ASP A 475 6.87 13.09 -24.99
CA ASP A 475 6.09 12.21 -24.11
C ASP A 475 5.92 12.82 -22.71
N ILE A 476 6.97 13.44 -22.18
CA ILE A 476 6.97 14.09 -20.86
C ILE A 476 6.17 15.39 -20.89
N LEU A 477 6.37 16.22 -21.91
CA LEU A 477 5.65 17.48 -22.08
C LEU A 477 4.16 17.26 -22.29
N HIS A 478 3.77 16.24 -23.08
CA HIS A 478 2.37 15.89 -23.24
C HIS A 478 1.74 15.40 -21.94
N SER A 479 2.47 14.62 -21.14
CA SER A 479 1.99 14.20 -19.81
C SER A 479 1.77 15.40 -18.88
N LEU A 480 2.70 16.36 -18.84
CA LEU A 480 2.54 17.57 -18.02
C LEU A 480 1.38 18.44 -18.53
N TYR A 481 1.25 18.58 -19.86
CA TYR A 481 0.10 19.24 -20.49
C TYR A 481 -1.21 18.63 -19.99
N PHE A 482 -1.37 17.31 -20.14
CA PHE A 482 -2.61 16.63 -19.79
C PHE A 482 -2.97 16.88 -18.32
N THR A 483 -2.00 16.75 -17.41
CA THR A 483 -2.18 17.02 -15.98
C THR A 483 -2.63 18.45 -15.70
N LEU A 484 -2.06 19.46 -16.38
CA LEU A 484 -2.41 20.86 -16.18
C LEU A 484 -3.75 21.25 -16.83
N GLU A 485 -4.05 20.70 -18.00
CA GLU A 485 -5.32 20.91 -18.72
C GLU A 485 -6.51 20.30 -17.97
N TRP A 486 -6.39 19.05 -17.56
CA TRP A 486 -7.47 18.32 -16.89
C TRP A 486 -7.54 18.57 -15.37
N GLY A 487 -6.52 19.20 -14.81
CA GLY A 487 -6.43 19.55 -13.39
C GLY A 487 -7.06 20.90 -13.03
N VAL A 488 -7.41 21.73 -14.02
CA VAL A 488 -8.00 23.07 -13.81
C VAL A 488 -9.33 23.16 -14.53
N LYS A 489 -10.42 23.34 -13.77
CA LYS A 489 -11.71 23.71 -14.37
C LYS A 489 -11.69 25.19 -14.71
N THR A 490 -11.61 25.51 -16.00
CA THR A 490 -11.51 26.90 -16.48
C THR A 490 -12.86 27.62 -16.48
N ASP A 491 -13.93 26.96 -16.91
CA ASP A 491 -15.31 27.47 -16.86
C ASP A 491 -16.37 26.34 -16.82
N GLU A 492 -17.66 26.69 -16.94
CA GLU A 492 -18.76 25.72 -16.88
C GLU A 492 -18.89 24.84 -18.15
N ASN A 493 -18.39 25.31 -19.29
CA ASN A 493 -18.41 24.60 -20.58
C ASN A 493 -17.11 23.82 -20.85
N ASP A 494 -16.16 23.90 -19.94
CA ASP A 494 -14.90 23.17 -19.98
C ASP A 494 -15.15 21.66 -20.10
N LYS A 495 -14.65 21.09 -21.19
CA LYS A 495 -14.76 19.66 -21.50
C LYS A 495 -13.62 18.84 -20.92
N THR A 496 -12.53 19.45 -20.46
CA THR A 496 -11.38 18.80 -19.83
C THR A 496 -11.56 18.77 -18.32
N TYR A 497 -12.73 18.27 -17.88
CA TYR A 497 -13.06 18.11 -16.47
C TYR A 497 -13.56 16.68 -16.21
N ASP A 498 -12.97 16.03 -15.21
CA ASP A 498 -13.44 14.73 -14.70
C ASP A 498 -13.63 14.82 -13.18
N ALA A 499 -14.79 14.36 -12.72
CA ALA A 499 -15.22 14.54 -11.34
C ALA A 499 -14.39 13.74 -10.31
N GLU A 500 -13.64 12.74 -10.76
CA GLU A 500 -12.73 11.98 -9.91
C GLU A 500 -11.27 12.45 -10.10
N PHE A 501 -10.83 12.70 -11.34
CA PHE A 501 -9.45 13.09 -11.64
C PHE A 501 -9.11 14.52 -11.19
N THR A 502 -9.93 15.49 -11.58
CA THR A 502 -9.61 16.92 -11.42
C THR A 502 -9.36 17.30 -9.95
N PRO A 503 -10.19 16.88 -8.97
CA PRO A 503 -9.95 17.22 -7.57
C PRO A 503 -8.62 16.66 -7.02
N ILE A 504 -8.25 15.44 -7.41
CA ILE A 504 -7.01 14.77 -6.97
C ILE A 504 -5.80 15.56 -7.46
N VAL A 505 -5.79 15.89 -8.76
CA VAL A 505 -4.64 16.52 -9.41
C VAL A 505 -4.51 18.00 -9.04
N SER A 506 -5.64 18.69 -8.81
CA SER A 506 -5.68 20.14 -8.50
C SER A 506 -4.75 20.56 -7.36
N GLN A 507 -4.54 19.70 -6.36
CA GLN A 507 -3.64 19.96 -5.23
C GLN A 507 -2.17 19.93 -5.65
N SER A 508 -1.79 18.94 -6.48
CA SER A 508 -0.41 18.77 -6.92
C SER A 508 0.03 19.84 -7.94
N ILE A 509 -0.83 20.19 -8.90
CA ILE A 509 -0.47 21.15 -9.96
C ILE A 509 -0.25 22.57 -9.44
N GLN A 510 -0.91 22.95 -8.35
CA GLN A 510 -0.70 24.26 -7.71
C GLN A 510 0.73 24.43 -7.21
N THR A 511 1.44 23.32 -6.97
CA THR A 511 2.83 23.36 -6.57
C THR A 511 3.79 23.49 -7.75
N ILE A 512 3.41 23.10 -8.97
CA ILE A 512 4.30 23.16 -10.14
C ILE A 512 4.34 24.59 -10.68
N ILE A 513 5.50 25.23 -10.55
CA ILE A 513 5.69 26.64 -10.94
C ILE A 513 6.14 26.76 -12.39
N GLY A 514 6.94 25.79 -12.85
CA GLY A 514 7.42 25.76 -14.22
C GLY A 514 8.43 24.66 -14.45
N ILE A 515 8.76 24.47 -15.72
CA ILE A 515 9.77 23.52 -16.18
C ILE A 515 10.78 24.21 -17.09
N LYS A 516 11.99 23.67 -17.15
CA LYS A 516 12.99 24.05 -18.14
C LYS A 516 13.62 22.81 -18.74
N VAL A 517 13.35 22.57 -20.01
CA VAL A 517 14.04 21.54 -20.79
C VAL A 517 15.49 21.97 -20.99
N ILE A 518 16.43 21.14 -20.57
CA ILE A 518 17.87 21.42 -20.64
C ILE A 518 18.45 20.85 -21.94
N ASP A 519 18.08 19.62 -22.26
CA ASP A 519 18.50 18.89 -23.46
C ASP A 519 17.47 17.79 -23.82
N GLU A 520 17.88 16.78 -24.59
CA GLU A 520 16.98 15.74 -25.10
C GLU A 520 16.35 14.84 -24.02
N ASN A 521 16.99 14.69 -22.86
CA ASN A 521 16.54 13.80 -21.78
C ASN A 521 16.64 14.41 -20.38
N THR A 522 17.02 15.68 -20.27
CA THR A 522 17.15 16.38 -18.98
C THR A 522 16.15 17.52 -18.86
N ILE A 523 15.46 17.59 -17.72
CA ILE A 523 14.50 18.65 -17.39
C ILE A 523 14.69 19.13 -15.96
N ASP A 524 14.63 20.45 -15.75
CA ASP A 524 14.46 21.05 -14.43
C ASP A 524 12.97 21.27 -14.17
N VAL A 525 12.48 20.76 -13.04
CA VAL A 525 11.11 20.96 -12.56
C VAL A 525 11.15 21.79 -11.28
N TYR A 526 10.40 22.89 -11.27
CA TYR A 526 10.38 23.84 -10.17
C TYR A 526 9.06 23.73 -9.41
N VAL A 527 9.12 23.39 -8.13
CA VAL A 527 7.95 23.13 -7.29
C VAL A 527 7.94 23.95 -6.00
N ASN A 528 6.75 24.35 -5.57
CA ASN A 528 6.47 24.85 -4.22
C ASN A 528 6.17 23.68 -3.28
N TYR A 529 7.19 22.85 -3.09
CA TYR A 529 7.17 21.72 -2.17
C TYR A 529 8.53 21.56 -1.49
N TRP A 530 8.52 21.19 -0.22
CA TRP A 530 9.71 20.91 0.58
C TRP A 530 9.47 19.66 1.43
N HIS A 531 10.55 18.89 1.62
CA HIS A 531 10.63 17.78 2.56
C HIS A 531 12.08 17.65 3.02
N PHE A 532 12.33 17.24 4.26
CA PHE A 532 13.70 17.05 4.78
C PHE A 532 14.44 15.89 4.09
N ASP A 533 13.70 14.96 3.48
CA ASP A 533 14.21 13.89 2.61
C ASP A 533 14.09 14.30 1.13
N LYS A 534 15.22 14.27 0.42
CA LYS A 534 15.30 14.65 -1.00
C LYS A 534 14.53 13.71 -1.93
N GLY A 535 14.39 12.43 -1.58
CA GLY A 535 13.63 11.45 -2.36
C GLY A 535 12.16 11.81 -2.43
N GLU A 536 11.58 12.29 -1.34
CA GLU A 536 10.18 12.75 -1.30
C GLU A 536 9.98 14.02 -2.16
N ILE A 537 10.95 14.95 -2.18
CA ILE A 537 10.90 16.11 -3.11
C ILE A 537 10.96 15.64 -4.57
N ALA A 538 11.84 14.68 -4.89
CA ALA A 538 11.95 14.13 -6.23
C ALA A 538 10.68 13.39 -6.67
N GLU A 539 10.08 12.57 -5.80
CA GLU A 539 8.80 11.92 -6.09
C GLU A 539 7.68 12.94 -6.34
N TRP A 540 7.61 13.98 -5.51
CA TRP A 540 6.60 15.03 -5.68
C TRP A 540 6.75 15.79 -7.00
N ALA A 541 7.98 16.11 -7.41
CA ALA A 541 8.27 16.83 -8.65
C ALA A 541 8.27 15.93 -9.90
N SER A 542 8.01 14.63 -9.75
CA SER A 542 8.16 13.66 -10.82
C SER A 542 7.20 13.91 -11.99
N LEU A 543 7.75 13.99 -13.20
CA LEU A 543 6.99 14.07 -14.45
C LEU A 543 7.32 12.85 -15.30
N TRP A 544 6.31 12.01 -15.58
CA TRP A 544 6.50 10.78 -16.33
C TRP A 544 5.24 10.33 -17.03
N SER A 545 5.39 9.69 -18.19
CA SER A 545 4.29 9.02 -18.89
C SER A 545 4.48 7.52 -18.85
N THR A 546 3.41 6.80 -18.53
CA THR A 546 3.36 5.33 -18.56
C THR A 546 2.78 4.79 -19.87
N VAL A 547 2.35 5.66 -20.78
CA VAL A 547 1.84 5.33 -22.12
C VAL A 547 2.37 6.36 -23.14
N PRO A 548 2.48 6.01 -24.43
CA PRO A 548 2.87 6.98 -25.46
C PRO A 548 1.89 8.15 -25.57
N TRP A 549 2.38 9.35 -25.87
CA TRP A 549 1.53 10.55 -25.96
C TRP A 549 0.39 10.41 -26.98
N GLU A 550 0.58 9.65 -28.06
CA GLU A 550 -0.41 9.42 -29.11
C GLU A 550 -1.59 8.57 -28.63
N ILE A 551 -1.34 7.62 -27.72
CA ILE A 551 -2.39 6.83 -27.06
C ILE A 551 -3.17 7.76 -26.11
N SER A 552 -2.46 8.59 -25.33
CA SER A 552 -3.10 9.59 -24.46
C SER A 552 -3.97 10.58 -25.23
N ALA A 553 -3.48 11.13 -26.35
CA ALA A 553 -4.22 12.06 -27.21
C ALA A 553 -5.46 11.39 -27.83
N ALA A 554 -5.36 10.13 -28.25
CA ALA A 554 -6.51 9.39 -28.78
C ALA A 554 -7.57 9.11 -27.69
N MET A 555 -7.15 8.75 -26.47
CA MET A 555 -8.06 8.59 -25.34
C MET A 555 -8.74 9.92 -25.00
N GLU A 556 -7.98 11.01 -24.91
CA GLU A 556 -8.49 12.35 -24.65
C GLU A 556 -9.54 12.75 -25.68
N GLN A 557 -9.25 12.58 -26.98
CA GLN A 557 -10.21 12.92 -28.03
C GLN A 557 -11.50 12.08 -27.94
N ALA A 558 -11.40 10.78 -27.60
CA ALA A 558 -12.56 9.94 -27.39
C ALA A 558 -13.46 10.43 -26.23
N VAL A 559 -12.86 10.96 -25.17
CA VAL A 559 -13.59 11.55 -24.04
C VAL A 559 -14.20 12.90 -24.41
N LEU A 560 -13.46 13.76 -25.12
CA LEU A 560 -13.94 15.07 -25.59
C LEU A 560 -15.13 14.96 -26.56
N ASP A 561 -15.15 13.90 -27.37
CA ASP A 561 -16.25 13.55 -28.27
C ASP A 561 -17.42 12.86 -27.55
N GLY A 562 -17.30 12.58 -26.25
CA GLY A 562 -18.33 11.94 -25.43
C GLY A 562 -18.54 10.45 -25.74
N LYS A 563 -17.57 9.78 -26.37
CA LYS A 563 -17.66 8.34 -26.68
C LYS A 563 -17.23 7.45 -25.50
N ALA A 564 -16.40 7.98 -24.60
CA ALA A 564 -15.97 7.27 -23.40
C ALA A 564 -15.70 8.23 -22.23
N SER A 565 -15.38 7.67 -21.06
CA SER A 565 -15.00 8.39 -19.84
C SER A 565 -13.74 7.78 -19.23
N PHE A 566 -12.87 8.63 -18.66
CA PHE A 566 -11.70 8.19 -17.91
C PHE A 566 -12.08 7.55 -16.57
N SER A 567 -13.06 8.13 -15.86
CA SER A 567 -13.53 7.64 -14.56
C SER A 567 -14.76 6.74 -14.63
N ARG A 568 -14.91 5.88 -13.62
CA ARG A 568 -16.05 4.94 -13.51
C ARG A 568 -17.36 5.69 -13.25
N SER A 569 -17.36 6.70 -12.37
CA SER A 569 -18.56 7.50 -12.13
C SER A 569 -18.95 8.30 -13.36
N GLY A 570 -17.98 8.88 -14.08
CA GLY A 570 -18.22 9.57 -15.34
C GLY A 570 -18.86 8.67 -16.40
N ALA A 571 -18.35 7.45 -16.55
CA ALA A 571 -18.89 6.44 -17.47
C ALA A 571 -20.33 6.07 -17.11
N THR A 572 -20.58 5.81 -15.82
CA THR A 572 -21.90 5.44 -15.30
C THR A 572 -22.93 6.57 -15.50
N ASN A 573 -22.55 7.81 -15.16
CA ASN A 573 -23.42 8.97 -15.24
C ASN A 573 -23.82 9.31 -16.68
N LYS A 574 -22.89 9.12 -17.64
CA LYS A 574 -23.12 9.40 -19.06
C LYS A 574 -23.65 8.17 -19.84
N ASN A 575 -23.70 7.00 -19.21
CA ASN A 575 -24.03 5.72 -19.84
C ASN A 575 -23.15 5.42 -21.08
N ILE A 576 -21.83 5.59 -20.91
CA ILE A 576 -20.80 5.37 -21.95
C ILE A 576 -19.69 4.44 -21.42
N SER A 577 -18.75 4.03 -22.29
CA SER A 577 -17.66 3.13 -21.90
C SER A 577 -16.70 3.77 -20.88
N TRP A 578 -16.27 3.00 -19.88
CA TRP A 578 -15.14 3.35 -19.01
C TRP A 578 -13.85 2.89 -19.70
N ILE A 579 -13.23 3.80 -20.46
CA ILE A 579 -12.26 3.46 -21.51
C ILE A 579 -11.12 2.56 -21.02
N SER A 580 -10.96 1.39 -21.62
CA SER A 580 -9.98 0.39 -21.18
C SER A 580 -9.11 -0.08 -22.34
N LEU A 581 -7.80 0.19 -22.28
CA LEU A 581 -6.87 -0.12 -23.37
C LEU A 581 -6.73 -1.62 -23.64
N ILE A 582 -7.04 -2.47 -22.66
CA ILE A 582 -7.02 -3.94 -22.80
C ILE A 582 -8.28 -4.49 -23.48
N VAL A 583 -9.37 -3.72 -23.54
CA VAL A 583 -10.64 -4.16 -24.12
C VAL A 583 -10.61 -3.96 -25.64
N PRO A 584 -10.81 -5.00 -26.47
CA PRO A 584 -10.70 -4.90 -27.92
C PRO A 584 -11.56 -3.82 -28.56
N ASN A 585 -12.81 -3.67 -28.12
CA ASN A 585 -13.72 -2.66 -28.67
C ASN A 585 -13.23 -1.23 -28.42
N ASP A 586 -12.75 -0.95 -27.21
CA ASP A 586 -12.18 0.35 -26.86
C ASP A 586 -10.85 0.59 -27.59
N ALA A 587 -10.02 -0.45 -27.75
CA ALA A 587 -8.78 -0.37 -28.52
C ALA A 587 -9.04 -0.05 -30.00
N GLN A 588 -10.08 -0.63 -30.62
CA GLN A 588 -10.46 -0.29 -32.00
C GLN A 588 -10.96 1.15 -32.11
N MET A 589 -11.67 1.67 -31.11
CA MET A 589 -12.03 3.08 -31.07
C MET A 589 -10.78 3.98 -31.02
N ILE A 590 -9.78 3.63 -30.21
CA ILE A 590 -8.49 4.34 -30.16
C ILE A 590 -7.79 4.29 -31.52
N LYS A 591 -7.77 3.14 -32.18
CA LYS A 591 -7.21 2.99 -33.52
C LYS A 591 -7.85 3.95 -34.54
N ILE A 592 -9.17 4.10 -34.52
CA ILE A 592 -9.88 5.02 -35.41
C ILE A 592 -9.36 6.45 -35.23
N TYR A 593 -9.16 6.91 -33.99
CA TYR A 593 -8.60 8.24 -33.73
C TYR A 593 -7.15 8.38 -34.23
N LEU A 594 -6.31 7.36 -34.03
CA LEU A 594 -4.93 7.35 -34.54
C LEU A 594 -4.89 7.45 -36.07
N ASP A 595 -5.74 6.69 -36.77
CA ASP A 595 -5.85 6.74 -38.23
C ASP A 595 -6.36 8.12 -38.69
N GLU A 596 -7.37 8.68 -38.03
CA GLU A 596 -7.87 10.03 -38.31
C GLU A 596 -6.80 11.12 -38.07
N PHE A 597 -5.98 10.97 -37.03
CA PHE A 597 -4.88 11.89 -36.75
C PHE A 597 -3.83 11.87 -37.86
N SER A 598 -3.49 10.67 -38.37
CA SER A 598 -2.62 10.52 -39.54
C SER A 598 -3.20 11.20 -40.78
N GLU A 599 -4.45 10.92 -41.13
CA GLU A 599 -5.13 11.46 -42.32
C GLU A 599 -5.24 12.99 -42.29
N LYS A 600 -5.62 13.55 -41.13
CA LYS A 600 -5.84 15.00 -40.95
C LYS A 600 -4.55 15.77 -40.65
N LYS A 601 -3.42 15.08 -40.56
CA LYS A 601 -2.13 15.64 -40.11
C LYS A 601 -2.23 16.35 -38.76
N PHE A 602 -2.93 15.72 -37.82
CA PHE A 602 -3.16 16.26 -36.49
C PHE A 602 -1.86 16.29 -35.68
N ILE A 603 -1.60 17.43 -35.04
CA ILE A 603 -0.53 17.63 -34.05
C ILE A 603 -1.22 18.16 -32.79
N PRO A 604 -1.07 17.52 -31.62
CA PRO A 604 -1.63 18.03 -30.37
C PRO A 604 -1.08 19.43 -30.05
N LYS A 605 -1.92 20.33 -29.52
CA LYS A 605 -1.52 21.71 -29.17
C LYS A 605 -0.29 21.74 -28.25
N SER A 606 -0.21 20.79 -27.33
CA SER A 606 0.93 20.65 -26.41
C SER A 606 2.27 20.40 -27.12
N LEU A 607 2.23 19.89 -28.34
CA LEU A 607 3.39 19.52 -29.15
C LEU A 607 3.56 20.41 -30.40
N GLU A 608 2.69 21.38 -30.67
CA GLU A 608 2.80 22.29 -31.82
C GLU A 608 4.11 23.10 -31.83
N SER A 609 4.68 23.35 -30.65
CA SER A 609 5.97 24.05 -30.52
C SER A 609 7.19 23.16 -30.79
N SER A 610 6.98 21.84 -30.93
CA SER A 610 8.02 20.87 -31.30
C SER A 610 8.50 21.19 -32.71
N LYS A 611 9.82 21.33 -32.91
CA LYS A 611 10.41 21.63 -34.22
C LYS A 611 10.54 20.39 -35.11
N ILE A 612 9.85 19.30 -34.74
CA ILE A 612 9.91 18.02 -35.41
C ILE A 612 8.88 18.00 -36.56
N GLY A 613 9.27 17.46 -37.71
CA GLY A 613 8.38 17.36 -38.88
C GLY A 613 7.23 16.37 -38.68
N PHE A 614 6.16 16.51 -39.47
CA PHE A 614 4.97 15.66 -39.37
C PHE A 614 5.25 14.15 -39.53
N ASP A 615 6.32 13.77 -40.23
CA ASP A 615 6.70 12.36 -40.40
C ASP A 615 6.94 11.63 -39.06
N TYR A 616 7.41 12.36 -38.04
CA TYR A 616 7.52 11.82 -36.67
C TYR A 616 6.15 11.45 -36.10
N PHE A 617 5.21 12.40 -36.10
CA PHE A 617 3.85 12.19 -35.58
C PHE A 617 3.15 11.07 -36.35
N ASN A 618 3.27 11.08 -37.68
CA ASN A 618 2.71 10.02 -38.52
C ASN A 618 3.32 8.65 -38.24
N GLY A 619 4.63 8.58 -37.97
CA GLY A 619 5.31 7.34 -37.57
C GLY A 619 4.73 6.77 -36.27
N ARG A 620 4.55 7.63 -35.25
CA ARG A 620 3.94 7.29 -33.96
C ARG A 620 2.51 6.76 -34.13
N TYR A 621 1.65 7.48 -34.86
CA TYR A 621 0.26 7.05 -35.12
C TYR A 621 0.18 5.69 -35.84
N ASN A 622 0.99 5.50 -36.88
CA ASN A 622 1.00 4.26 -37.65
C ASN A 622 1.53 3.08 -36.83
N ALA A 623 2.55 3.28 -35.99
CA ALA A 623 3.07 2.24 -35.10
C ALA A 623 2.02 1.80 -34.07
N ALA A 624 1.37 2.74 -33.40
CA ALA A 624 0.30 2.45 -32.45
C ALA A 624 -0.93 1.79 -33.12
N SER A 625 -1.33 2.24 -34.32
CA SER A 625 -2.43 1.64 -35.08
C SER A 625 -2.11 0.20 -35.53
N LYS A 626 -0.86 -0.04 -35.93
CA LYS A 626 -0.35 -1.37 -36.27
C LYS A 626 -0.34 -2.28 -35.03
N TRP A 627 0.15 -1.80 -33.89
CA TRP A 627 0.14 -2.53 -32.62
C TRP A 627 -1.27 -3.02 -32.27
N ILE A 628 -2.27 -2.14 -32.33
CA ILE A 628 -3.66 -2.51 -32.04
C ILE A 628 -4.18 -3.57 -33.01
N THR A 629 -3.76 -3.51 -34.27
CA THR A 629 -4.15 -4.50 -35.28
C THR A 629 -3.53 -5.87 -35.03
N GLU A 630 -2.27 -5.91 -34.58
CA GLU A 630 -1.52 -7.15 -34.34
C GLU A 630 -1.87 -7.80 -32.99
N HIS A 631 -2.12 -6.99 -31.95
CA HIS A 631 -2.33 -7.45 -30.57
C HIS A 631 -3.78 -7.40 -30.10
N ASN A 632 -4.68 -6.75 -30.86
CA ASN A 632 -6.09 -6.57 -30.52
C ASN A 632 -6.34 -5.82 -29.18
N HIS A 633 -5.37 -4.99 -28.76
CA HIS A 633 -5.47 -4.09 -27.61
C HIS A 633 -4.58 -2.86 -27.83
N ALA A 634 -4.82 -1.78 -27.08
CA ALA A 634 -4.07 -0.52 -27.13
C ALA A 634 -3.06 -0.33 -25.99
N VAL A 635 -2.77 -1.40 -25.23
CA VAL A 635 -1.75 -1.37 -24.16
C VAL A 635 -0.35 -1.30 -24.77
N ILE A 636 0.27 -0.12 -24.71
CA ILE A 636 1.67 0.15 -25.08
C ILE A 636 2.32 0.88 -23.90
N SER A 637 3.48 0.40 -23.45
CA SER A 637 4.21 1.01 -22.33
C SER A 637 5.72 0.78 -22.48
N ASN A 638 6.48 0.91 -21.38
CA ASN A 638 7.94 1.04 -21.37
C ASN A 638 8.65 0.10 -20.39
N GLY A 639 7.91 -0.83 -19.78
CA GLY A 639 8.45 -1.80 -18.83
C GLY A 639 9.12 -3.01 -19.50
N PRO A 640 9.70 -3.91 -18.69
CA PRO A 640 10.46 -5.07 -19.16
C PRO A 640 9.58 -6.17 -19.78
N PHE A 641 8.26 -6.10 -19.61
CA PHE A 641 7.31 -6.98 -20.27
C PHE A 641 6.31 -6.17 -21.09
N TYR A 642 5.80 -6.74 -22.18
CA TYR A 642 4.67 -6.19 -22.91
C TYR A 642 3.48 -7.13 -22.85
N LEU A 643 2.26 -6.58 -22.94
CA LEU A 643 1.06 -7.40 -22.99
C LEU A 643 1.02 -8.17 -24.31
N SER A 644 1.09 -9.50 -24.24
CA SER A 644 1.03 -10.35 -25.43
C SER A 644 -0.38 -10.81 -25.74
N ALA A 645 -1.16 -11.16 -24.71
CA ALA A 645 -2.52 -11.66 -24.88
C ALA A 645 -3.37 -11.42 -23.63
N TYR A 646 -4.63 -11.04 -23.86
CA TYR A 646 -5.70 -11.00 -22.87
C TYR A 646 -6.80 -11.98 -23.30
N SER A 647 -7.06 -12.99 -22.49
CA SER A 647 -8.03 -14.05 -22.82
C SER A 647 -9.00 -14.27 -21.65
N PRO A 648 -10.10 -13.48 -21.59
CA PRO A 648 -11.13 -13.65 -20.56
C PRO A 648 -11.76 -15.04 -20.55
N GLU A 649 -11.94 -15.65 -21.73
CA GLU A 649 -12.57 -16.97 -21.88
C GLU A 649 -11.76 -18.08 -21.22
N SER A 650 -10.43 -18.03 -21.35
CA SER A 650 -9.51 -18.95 -20.68
C SER A 650 -9.09 -18.45 -19.30
N ARG A 651 -9.56 -17.27 -18.88
CA ARG A 651 -9.21 -16.59 -17.63
C ARG A 651 -7.69 -16.43 -17.45
N THR A 652 -7.02 -15.99 -18.52
CA THR A 652 -5.57 -15.74 -18.50
C THR A 652 -5.17 -14.40 -19.08
N ILE A 653 -4.05 -13.87 -18.59
CA ILE A 653 -3.27 -12.78 -19.21
C ILE A 653 -1.84 -13.29 -19.41
N THR A 654 -1.29 -13.08 -20.59
CA THR A 654 0.12 -13.42 -20.88
C THR A 654 0.88 -12.15 -21.25
N VAL A 655 2.02 -11.95 -20.62
CA VAL A 655 2.99 -10.91 -20.96
C VAL A 655 4.29 -11.57 -21.39
N ASN A 656 4.96 -11.00 -22.38
CA ASN A 656 6.25 -11.51 -22.86
C ASN A 656 7.35 -10.52 -22.53
N ALA A 657 8.57 -11.02 -22.33
CA ALA A 657 9.74 -10.18 -22.12
C ALA A 657 9.95 -9.24 -23.32
N PHE A 658 10.26 -7.99 -23.03
CA PHE A 658 10.61 -6.98 -24.02
C PHE A 658 12.13 -6.83 -24.06
N ASP A 659 12.78 -7.73 -24.80
CA ASP A 659 14.24 -7.77 -24.98
C ASP A 659 14.74 -6.73 -25.99
N ASP A 660 14.40 -5.47 -25.76
CA ASP A 660 14.84 -4.33 -26.56
C ASP A 660 16.18 -3.79 -26.03
N GLN A 661 17.14 -3.57 -26.94
CA GLN A 661 18.50 -3.13 -26.58
C GLN A 661 18.57 -1.74 -25.95
N THR A 662 17.51 -0.92 -26.08
CA THR A 662 17.43 0.41 -25.46
C THR A 662 16.82 0.36 -24.07
N TYR A 663 16.27 -0.77 -23.62
CA TYR A 663 15.77 -0.94 -22.26
C TYR A 663 16.93 -0.81 -21.25
N PRO A 664 16.80 0.02 -20.19
CA PRO A 664 17.95 0.44 -19.39
C PRO A 664 18.44 -0.60 -18.37
N PHE A 665 17.68 -1.67 -18.10
CA PHE A 665 18.01 -2.64 -17.07
C PHE A 665 18.20 -4.05 -17.64
N LYS A 666 19.27 -4.71 -17.24
CA LYS A 666 19.53 -6.10 -17.59
C LYS A 666 18.94 -7.03 -16.53
N GLU A 667 18.77 -8.31 -16.87
CA GLU A 667 18.43 -9.34 -15.91
C GLU A 667 19.37 -9.31 -14.69
N GLY A 668 18.81 -9.51 -13.49
CA GLY A 668 19.54 -9.43 -12.22
C GLY A 668 19.82 -8.02 -11.69
N HIS A 669 19.39 -6.95 -12.38
CA HIS A 669 19.53 -5.57 -11.88
C HIS A 669 18.92 -5.39 -10.48
N TRP A 670 17.81 -6.08 -10.20
CA TRP A 670 17.06 -5.98 -8.94
C TRP A 670 17.41 -7.09 -7.92
N ALA A 671 18.51 -7.82 -8.12
CA ALA A 671 18.89 -8.95 -7.27
C ALA A 671 19.19 -8.54 -5.82
N GLU A 672 19.49 -7.26 -5.57
CA GLU A 672 19.69 -6.73 -4.22
C GLU A 672 18.44 -6.85 -3.32
N PHE A 673 17.25 -7.00 -3.92
CA PHE A 673 15.99 -7.15 -3.17
C PHE A 673 15.63 -8.61 -2.85
N GLU A 674 16.43 -9.59 -3.26
CA GLU A 674 16.16 -11.03 -3.01
C GLU A 674 16.37 -11.44 -1.56
N SER A 675 17.37 -10.83 -0.90
CA SER A 675 17.81 -11.22 0.43
C SER A 675 17.86 -10.02 1.35
N THR A 676 17.10 -10.09 2.43
CA THR A 676 17.03 -9.04 3.44
C THR A 676 17.22 -9.65 4.82
N VAL A 677 18.04 -9.01 5.64
CA VAL A 677 18.30 -9.44 7.02
C VAL A 677 17.54 -8.54 7.97
N PHE A 678 16.59 -9.11 8.70
CA PHE A 678 15.76 -8.37 9.65
C PHE A 678 16.48 -8.19 10.99
N PRO A 679 16.26 -7.08 11.71
CA PRO A 679 16.65 -6.99 13.11
C PRO A 679 15.91 -8.04 13.92
N GLU A 680 16.54 -8.58 14.96
CA GLU A 680 15.91 -9.54 15.87
C GLU A 680 16.35 -9.28 17.32
N ILE A 681 15.39 -9.34 18.24
CA ILE A 681 15.61 -9.35 19.69
C ILE A 681 15.78 -10.80 20.11
N VAL A 682 17.01 -11.17 20.45
CA VAL A 682 17.38 -12.54 20.82
C VAL A 682 17.03 -12.83 22.28
N LYS A 683 17.21 -11.84 23.16
CA LYS A 683 16.99 -12.01 24.60
C LYS A 683 16.68 -10.69 25.28
N VAL A 684 15.75 -10.72 26.23
CA VAL A 684 15.48 -9.61 27.15
C VAL A 684 15.51 -10.16 28.58
N ASN A 685 16.26 -9.50 29.46
CA ASN A 685 16.30 -9.81 30.89
C ASN A 685 15.71 -8.64 31.67
N VAL A 686 14.49 -8.80 32.17
CA VAL A 686 13.81 -7.80 33.01
C VAL A 686 13.45 -8.42 34.36
N PRO A 687 13.64 -7.72 35.49
CA PRO A 687 13.15 -8.17 36.78
C PRO A 687 11.62 -8.13 36.87
N ASP A 688 10.99 -9.16 37.44
CA ASP A 688 9.54 -9.18 37.68
C ASP A 688 9.08 -8.11 38.69
N ILE A 689 9.95 -7.76 39.63
CA ILE A 689 9.65 -6.82 40.74
C ILE A 689 10.81 -5.82 40.90
N VAL A 690 10.45 -4.53 40.88
CA VAL A 690 11.37 -3.40 41.03
C VAL A 690 10.92 -2.56 42.22
N GLU A 691 11.87 -2.12 43.05
CA GLU A 691 11.55 -1.26 44.19
C GLU A 691 11.50 0.20 43.74
N LYS A 692 10.55 0.99 44.27
CA LYS A 692 10.47 2.43 44.01
C LYS A 692 11.81 3.08 44.38
N GLU A 693 12.27 4.05 43.59
CA GLU A 693 13.54 4.77 43.79
C GLU A 693 14.81 3.91 43.61
N SER A 694 14.69 2.62 43.28
CA SER A 694 15.83 1.77 42.87
C SER A 694 16.14 1.89 41.38
N GLU A 695 17.39 1.67 41.00
CA GLU A 695 17.79 1.57 39.59
C GLU A 695 17.22 0.29 38.95
N LEU A 696 16.80 0.40 37.70
CA LEU A 696 16.33 -0.71 36.87
C LEU A 696 17.24 -0.84 35.66
N ASN A 697 17.92 -1.99 35.58
CA ASN A 697 18.74 -2.36 34.43
C ASN A 697 18.02 -3.48 33.68
N ILE A 698 17.91 -3.32 32.35
CA ILE A 698 17.31 -4.31 31.47
C ILE A 698 18.35 -4.65 30.41
N ASP A 699 18.77 -5.91 30.39
CA ASP A 699 19.71 -6.40 29.38
C ASP A 699 18.95 -6.81 28.12
N VAL A 700 19.38 -6.32 26.97
CA VAL A 700 18.81 -6.69 25.68
C VAL A 700 19.91 -7.15 24.73
N GLU A 701 19.71 -8.34 24.17
CA GLU A 701 20.54 -8.87 23.10
C GLU A 701 19.78 -8.77 21.78
N THR A 702 20.41 -8.17 20.78
CA THR A 702 19.86 -7.98 19.43
C THR A 702 20.87 -8.38 18.36
N ILE A 703 20.38 -8.79 17.20
CA ILE A 703 21.17 -8.96 15.99
C ILE A 703 20.63 -8.06 14.87
N HIS A 704 21.52 -7.56 14.01
CA HIS A 704 21.17 -6.74 12.84
C HIS A 704 20.33 -5.47 13.13
N ALA A 705 20.34 -5.00 14.37
CA ALA A 705 19.69 -3.78 14.80
C ALA A 705 20.72 -2.64 14.92
N ASP A 706 20.33 -1.45 14.47
CA ASP A 706 21.10 -0.20 14.58
C ASP A 706 20.71 0.60 15.83
N SER A 707 19.48 0.42 16.30
CA SER A 707 18.97 1.09 17.50
C SER A 707 17.89 0.27 18.21
N LEU A 708 17.73 0.56 19.50
CA LEU A 708 16.69 0.02 20.36
C LEU A 708 15.79 1.15 20.83
N LEU A 709 14.49 1.02 20.65
CA LEU A 709 13.51 1.92 21.25
C LEU A 709 12.74 1.15 22.31
N TYR A 710 12.64 1.71 23.52
CA TYR A 710 11.81 1.11 24.57
C TYR A 710 10.74 2.06 25.09
N PHE A 711 9.70 1.46 25.66
CA PHE A 711 8.64 2.14 26.39
C PHE A 711 8.36 1.41 27.69
N ILE A 712 8.20 2.16 28.78
CA ILE A 712 7.64 1.65 30.03
C ILE A 712 6.40 2.45 30.34
N ILE A 713 5.27 1.76 30.42
CA ILE A 713 3.94 2.37 30.57
C ILE A 713 3.37 1.96 31.92
N GLY A 714 2.98 2.94 32.74
CA GLY A 714 2.22 2.71 33.96
C GLY A 714 0.71 2.80 33.78
N ASN A 715 -0.05 2.29 34.77
CA ASN A 715 -1.52 2.38 34.80
C ASN A 715 -2.09 3.81 34.81
N ASN A 716 -1.26 4.82 35.14
CA ASN A 716 -1.66 6.22 35.14
C ASN A 716 -1.09 6.92 33.90
N LYS A 717 -1.97 7.52 33.09
CA LYS A 717 -1.77 8.10 31.73
C LYS A 717 -0.57 9.05 31.51
N ASN A 718 0.14 9.45 32.57
CA ASN A 718 1.25 10.41 32.53
C ASN A 718 2.63 9.80 32.82
N SER A 719 2.72 8.53 33.21
CA SER A 719 3.99 7.90 33.57
C SER A 719 4.45 6.95 32.46
N THR A 720 4.94 7.53 31.37
CA THR A 720 5.57 6.80 30.27
C THR A 720 7.03 7.22 30.17
N LEU A 721 7.95 6.26 30.32
CA LEU A 721 9.35 6.44 29.96
C LEU A 721 9.56 5.89 28.56
N SER A 722 10.34 6.60 27.73
CA SER A 722 10.75 6.12 26.42
C SER A 722 12.05 6.78 25.99
N GLU A 723 12.92 6.00 25.38
CA GLU A 723 14.19 6.46 24.83
C GLU A 723 14.63 5.55 23.67
N ILE A 724 15.35 6.14 22.72
CA ILE A 724 16.03 5.44 21.63
C ILE A 724 17.51 5.37 21.96
N ILE A 725 18.06 4.16 22.02
CA ILE A 725 19.45 3.87 22.30
C ILE A 725 20.10 3.37 21.00
N LYS A 726 21.25 3.92 20.62
CA LYS A 726 22.05 3.40 19.50
C LYS A 726 22.78 2.13 19.91
N ILE A 727 22.79 1.14 19.03
CA ILE A 727 23.40 -0.16 19.26
C ILE A 727 24.74 -0.21 18.52
N ASP A 728 25.84 -0.22 19.27
CA ASP A 728 27.20 -0.39 18.69
C ASP A 728 27.68 -1.85 18.76
N LYS A 729 26.98 -2.70 19.53
CA LYS A 729 27.27 -4.13 19.77
C LYS A 729 25.97 -4.90 19.94
N ASN A 730 25.96 -6.21 19.71
CA ASN A 730 24.77 -7.06 19.90
C ASN A 730 24.15 -7.03 21.31
N PHE A 731 24.81 -6.45 22.30
CA PHE A 731 24.33 -6.31 23.67
C PHE A 731 24.15 -4.84 24.04
N THR A 732 22.99 -4.49 24.58
CA THR A 732 22.63 -3.15 25.06
C THR A 732 22.01 -3.25 26.45
N GLU A 733 22.46 -2.41 27.37
CA GLU A 733 21.87 -2.27 28.71
C GLU A 733 21.00 -1.01 28.75
N ILE A 734 19.72 -1.17 29.07
CA ILE A 734 18.80 -0.05 29.32
C ILE A 734 18.87 0.28 30.80
N ASN A 735 19.39 1.46 31.13
CA ASN A 735 19.58 1.91 32.51
C ASN A 735 18.56 2.98 32.87
N ILE A 736 17.67 2.68 33.82
CA ILE A 736 16.65 3.61 34.31
C ILE A 736 17.00 4.00 35.74
N SER A 737 17.27 5.28 35.94
CA SER A 737 17.62 5.83 37.26
C SER A 737 16.49 5.64 38.28
N GLY A 738 16.84 5.65 39.57
CA GLY A 738 15.85 5.61 40.65
C GLY A 738 14.77 6.70 40.55
N GLU A 739 15.14 7.91 40.09
CA GLU A 739 14.18 8.99 39.81
C GLU A 739 13.23 8.64 38.65
N GLY A 740 13.74 7.96 37.62
CA GLY A 740 12.94 7.42 36.52
C GLY A 740 11.93 6.38 37.02
N VAL A 741 12.38 5.42 37.83
CA VAL A 741 11.51 4.40 38.44
C VAL A 741 10.48 5.02 39.39
N GLU A 742 10.86 6.07 40.13
CA GLU A 742 9.92 6.84 40.95
C GLU A 742 8.79 7.45 40.10
N LYS A 743 9.12 8.06 38.95
CA LYS A 743 8.14 8.66 38.03
C LYS A 743 7.15 7.64 37.46
N LEU A 744 7.52 6.36 37.37
CA LEU A 744 6.61 5.29 36.94
C LEU A 744 5.47 5.03 37.93
N GLY A 745 5.68 5.35 39.21
CA GLY A 745 4.73 5.08 40.29
C GLY A 745 4.53 3.59 40.60
N VAL A 746 3.88 3.28 41.72
CA VAL A 746 3.64 1.89 42.18
C VAL A 746 2.60 1.18 41.30
N GLY A 747 2.74 -0.13 41.13
CA GLY A 747 1.80 -0.99 40.40
C GLY A 747 2.41 -1.65 39.17
N ALA A 748 1.58 -2.35 38.39
CA ALA A 748 1.99 -3.01 37.17
C ALA A 748 2.47 -1.99 36.12
N LYS A 749 3.53 -2.39 35.40
CA LYS A 749 4.13 -1.69 34.27
C LYS A 749 4.22 -2.63 33.10
N ASP A 750 3.96 -2.10 31.91
CA ASP A 750 4.19 -2.80 30.65
C ASP A 750 5.48 -2.26 30.01
N LEU A 751 6.44 -3.15 29.77
CA LEU A 751 7.64 -2.90 28.99
C LEU A 751 7.40 -3.31 27.54
N LYS A 752 7.79 -2.45 26.61
CA LYS A 752 7.85 -2.73 25.18
C LYS A 752 9.24 -2.34 24.66
N ILE A 753 9.84 -3.19 23.85
CA ILE A 753 11.14 -2.99 23.22
C ILE A 753 11.01 -3.23 21.72
N PHE A 754 11.62 -2.37 20.92
CA PHE A 754 11.67 -2.45 19.47
C PHE A 754 13.13 -2.42 19.01
N ALA A 755 13.56 -3.44 18.28
CA ALA A 755 14.86 -3.46 17.61
C ALA A 755 14.69 -2.92 16.18
N ILE A 756 15.40 -1.85 15.85
CA ILE A 756 15.22 -1.07 14.61
C ILE A 756 16.48 -1.21 13.76
N SER A 757 16.32 -1.43 12.45
CA SER A 757 17.39 -1.42 11.47
C SER A 757 17.23 -0.26 10.48
N ASN A 758 18.33 0.33 10.01
CA ASN A 758 18.34 1.35 8.96
C ASN A 758 18.19 0.75 7.56
N SER A 759 18.57 -0.51 7.36
CA SER A 759 18.43 -1.24 6.09
C SER A 759 17.05 -1.89 5.92
N VAL A 760 16.32 -2.10 7.01
CA VAL A 760 14.99 -2.75 7.01
C VAL A 760 14.10 -2.13 8.08
N LEU A 761 13.09 -1.36 7.68
CA LEU A 761 12.25 -0.61 8.63
C LEU A 761 11.05 -1.40 9.14
N LYS A 762 11.20 -2.72 9.27
CA LYS A 762 10.28 -3.55 10.05
C LYS A 762 11.00 -3.93 11.34
N PRO A 763 10.66 -3.27 12.47
CA PRO A 763 11.31 -3.60 13.72
C PRO A 763 10.88 -4.98 14.20
N ASP A 764 11.76 -5.65 14.92
CA ASP A 764 11.35 -6.74 15.80
C ASP A 764 10.86 -6.16 17.13
N TYR A 765 9.90 -6.81 17.76
CA TYR A 765 9.26 -6.28 18.96
C TYR A 765 9.17 -7.32 20.07
N TYR A 766 9.36 -6.85 21.30
CA TYR A 766 9.21 -7.63 22.52
C TYR A 766 8.32 -6.86 23.50
N SER A 767 7.46 -7.56 24.24
CA SER A 767 6.66 -6.94 25.31
C SER A 767 6.47 -7.89 26.50
N THR A 768 6.56 -7.33 27.70
CA THR A 768 6.39 -8.05 28.97
C THR A 768 5.90 -7.07 30.05
N GLY A 769 5.53 -7.57 31.23
CA GLY A 769 5.10 -6.76 32.35
C GLY A 769 5.97 -6.98 33.60
N PHE A 770 6.08 -5.96 34.45
CA PHE A 770 6.74 -6.05 35.76
C PHE A 770 6.02 -5.18 36.81
N LEU A 771 6.32 -5.39 38.09
CA LEU A 771 5.68 -4.69 39.21
C LEU A 771 6.65 -3.72 39.89
N VAL A 772 6.24 -2.45 40.01
CA VAL A 772 6.95 -1.47 40.86
C VAL A 772 6.29 -1.44 42.24
N VAL A 773 7.05 -1.67 43.30
CA VAL A 773 6.55 -1.74 44.69
C VAL A 773 7.27 -0.77 45.63
N LYS A 774 6.62 -0.38 46.74
CA LYS A 774 7.23 0.55 47.72
C LYS A 774 8.39 -0.07 48.50
N ASN A 775 8.31 -1.37 48.79
CA ASN A 775 9.34 -2.15 49.47
C ASN A 775 9.14 -3.63 49.07
N LYS A 776 10.22 -4.34 48.75
CA LYS A 776 10.21 -5.76 48.35
C LYS A 776 9.71 -6.71 49.46
N ASP A 777 9.78 -6.31 50.73
CA ASP A 777 9.49 -7.17 51.89
C ASP A 777 7.99 -7.50 52.13
N THR A 778 7.06 -7.00 51.29
CA THR A 778 5.61 -7.05 51.57
C THR A 778 4.75 -7.66 50.45
N LEU A 779 5.31 -8.58 49.66
CA LEU A 779 4.55 -9.28 48.62
C LEU A 779 4.20 -10.71 49.05
N PRO A 780 2.95 -11.17 48.82
CA PRO A 780 2.64 -12.59 48.90
C PRO A 780 3.38 -13.35 47.78
N GLU A 781 3.84 -14.56 48.06
CA GLU A 781 4.39 -15.47 47.06
C GLU A 781 3.38 -15.68 45.93
N ILE A 782 3.66 -15.09 44.76
CA ILE A 782 2.94 -15.39 43.54
C ILE A 782 3.59 -16.65 42.98
N ASN A 783 2.90 -17.79 43.09
CA ASN A 783 3.25 -18.98 42.31
C ASN A 783 3.13 -18.62 40.83
N GLN A 784 4.26 -18.38 40.17
CA GLN A 784 4.33 -18.19 38.73
C GLN A 784 3.83 -19.46 38.04
N VAL A 785 2.64 -19.38 37.45
CA VAL A 785 2.37 -20.13 36.23
C VAL A 785 3.06 -19.34 35.13
N ASN A 786 4.28 -19.72 34.78
CA ASN A 786 4.93 -19.26 33.56
C ASN A 786 4.06 -19.68 32.38
N ILE A 787 3.27 -18.76 31.86
CA ILE A 787 2.79 -18.85 30.48
C ILE A 787 3.88 -18.20 29.65
N GLU A 788 4.91 -18.97 29.31
CA GLU A 788 5.80 -18.63 28.21
C GLU A 788 4.93 -18.54 26.94
N PHE A 789 4.71 -17.33 26.43
CA PHE A 789 4.44 -17.17 25.01
C PHE A 789 5.77 -17.41 24.28
N ASN A 790 6.03 -18.68 24.03
CA ASN A 790 7.21 -19.13 23.35
C ASN A 790 7.06 -18.84 21.85
N ARG A 791 7.62 -17.72 21.40
CA ARG A 791 7.88 -17.48 19.97
C ARG A 791 9.33 -17.90 19.73
N LYS A 792 9.49 -19.01 19.01
CA LYS A 792 10.72 -19.77 18.73
C LYS A 792 11.21 -20.69 19.86
N ASP A 793 10.50 -21.81 20.04
CA ASP A 793 11.20 -23.04 20.41
C ASP A 793 11.56 -23.81 19.14
N ASN A 794 12.86 -24.08 19.00
CA ASN A 794 13.41 -25.03 18.06
C ASN A 794 12.69 -26.38 18.19
N PHE A 795 11.83 -26.68 17.21
CA PHE A 795 11.18 -27.98 17.08
C PHE A 795 12.18 -29.15 17.04
N GLU A 796 13.45 -28.91 16.68
CA GLU A 796 14.47 -29.96 16.58
C GLU A 796 14.88 -30.60 17.93
N ALA A 797 14.83 -29.87 19.05
CA ALA A 797 15.33 -30.38 20.33
C ALA A 797 14.36 -31.39 20.99
N ILE A 798 13.05 -31.20 20.80
CA ILE A 798 12.02 -32.10 21.36
C ILE A 798 12.00 -33.43 20.58
N TRP A 799 12.26 -33.41 19.26
CA TRP A 799 12.35 -34.62 18.44
C TRP A 799 13.54 -35.51 18.82
N LEU A 800 14.70 -34.94 19.16
CA LEU A 800 15.86 -35.73 19.59
C LEU A 800 15.62 -36.44 20.93
N ILE A 801 14.87 -35.82 21.86
CA ILE A 801 14.51 -36.43 23.14
C ILE A 801 13.45 -37.53 22.94
N VAL A 802 12.45 -37.30 22.07
CA VAL A 802 11.41 -38.31 21.77
C VAL A 802 11.99 -39.50 21.00
N ILE A 803 12.89 -39.27 20.02
CA ILE A 803 13.62 -40.35 19.33
C ILE A 803 14.53 -41.08 20.31
N GLY A 804 15.22 -40.37 21.20
CA GLY A 804 16.04 -40.98 22.26
C GLY A 804 15.24 -41.87 23.21
N ILE A 805 14.05 -41.44 23.63
CA ILE A 805 13.15 -42.22 24.49
C ILE A 805 12.56 -43.42 23.74
N CYS A 806 12.16 -43.26 22.47
CA CYS A 806 11.66 -44.35 21.63
C CYS A 806 12.74 -45.41 21.35
N VAL A 807 14.00 -45.01 21.15
CA VAL A 807 15.14 -45.93 21.00
C VAL A 807 15.46 -46.64 22.32
N ILE A 808 15.40 -45.96 23.47
CA ILE A 808 15.62 -46.58 24.78
C ILE A 808 14.50 -47.56 25.13
N ILE A 809 13.23 -47.24 24.83
CA ILE A 809 12.09 -48.14 25.04
C ILE A 809 12.16 -49.33 24.07
N GLY A 810 12.52 -49.12 22.80
CA GLY A 810 12.72 -50.18 21.81
C GLY A 810 13.86 -51.14 22.18
N VAL A 811 15.00 -50.62 22.65
CA VAL A 811 16.14 -51.44 23.11
C VAL A 811 15.82 -52.17 24.42
N SER A 812 15.00 -51.59 25.29
CA SER A 812 14.55 -52.23 26.53
C SER A 812 13.51 -53.34 26.28
N TYR A 813 12.67 -53.20 25.26
CA TYR A 813 11.70 -54.22 24.85
C TYR A 813 12.39 -55.42 24.18
N ILE A 814 13.36 -55.17 23.29
CA ILE A 814 14.16 -56.22 22.62
C ILE A 814 15.09 -56.97 23.60
N LYS A 815 15.53 -56.34 24.70
CA LYS A 815 16.27 -57.04 25.77
C LYS A 815 15.39 -57.87 26.70
N LYS A 816 14.08 -57.60 26.79
CA LYS A 816 13.16 -58.35 27.65
C LYS A 816 12.58 -59.61 26.98
N GLU A 817 12.53 -59.65 25.64
CA GLU A 817 12.14 -60.85 24.88
C GLU A 817 13.26 -61.89 24.72
N LYS A 818 14.50 -61.62 25.16
CA LYS A 818 15.62 -62.60 25.11
C LYS A 818 15.89 -63.35 26.42
N ILE A 819 14.96 -63.33 27.38
CA ILE A 819 15.07 -64.06 28.66
C ILE A 819 13.89 -65.03 28.91
N ILE A 820 12.93 -65.15 27.98
CA ILE A 820 11.92 -66.22 27.99
C ILE A 820 11.75 -66.74 26.56
N ASP A 821 12.77 -67.45 26.08
CA ASP A 821 12.73 -68.69 25.27
C ASP A 821 14.16 -69.11 24.90
#